data_AF-A0A1Y2EVJ4-F1
#
_entry.id   AF-A0A1Y2EVJ4-F1
#
_cell.length_a   1.000
_cell.length_b   1.000
_cell.length_c   1.000
_cell.angle_alpha   90.00
_cell.angle_beta   90.00
_cell.angle_gamma   90.00
#
_symmetry.space_group_name_H-M   'P 1'
#
loop_
_entity.id
_entity.type
_entity.pdbx_description
1 polymer ?
#
loop_
_entity_poly.entity_id
_entity_poly.type
_entity_poly.pdbx_seq_one_letter_code
_entity_poly.pdbx_strand_id
1 'polypeptide(L)'
;MKQPDMPDNIPREEWERYRKELNNYFIEKTKNHEILNNYEIDIYFYPYLPVESSGQPVALNYMNDLASKLSKKEYDFVVMDERILFNEMALMESPLILSEINYRQPSLELLHDLSKYINKKDLEFHDPKILSYGIYENKIIGIPFEYDFDVLYYHGKDEKYSKSYNDTQLLLQNMENYTWNDLIKQMESNAQPLRVAFGDDNDLLNFVIEYTSNHYNLSPEYDSNYMDLFTNKSSTNYYTEFRDLVRTFSEKNNARNAALTSLDDAYNYFKKNNSSFFKAKASHHYIFRSEYSNYEIPLSLPPKYQTATTHKYLVANKFSKINPELLAEIALILTDKDAQLFRAKNFGSIPTFDFSKMDTDQDLQNYCQDNPILCQVMEKMKKLYIRDIFKSDTMVPFFEILYLIPIRFKNYFITNDLDYIKFSLTNVYKFITDHLGIYGILSILVSTITILFFTFYIYMTIKLKNHPYMKVISPIFCNFIVLGCILNLIKVLKFIPPYSLLKIKLFLIIDTLGTNLIYIPMFAVAYRIYRIYKTKTLIVYTLNNKRLFIIVFSVIFLAVLYRIIIVFTCRFYYESIGSFIALIFMIVATGSHSKKFGDICYTFVIFSTNISDYIVGRLITRLDGGDNYPLFFFITIIFSCLLHFICVYTLVGSRILLLMRGSRNYSNSSTTNDSSDATQYIALRPGIRIMSIIKRFSIFNIEK
;
A
#
# COMPACT_ATOMS: atom_id res chain seq x y z
N MET A 1 0.88 -4.22 -26.83
CA MET A 1 0.14 -2.96 -26.56
C MET A 1 -1.29 -3.31 -26.13
N LYS A 2 -1.96 -2.53 -25.28
CA LYS A 2 -3.42 -2.68 -25.06
C LYS A 2 -4.14 -2.48 -26.40
N GLN A 3 -5.20 -3.23 -26.69
CA GLN A 3 -6.06 -2.91 -27.84
C GLN A 3 -6.63 -1.48 -27.75
N PRO A 4 -7.06 -0.88 -28.87
CA PRO A 4 -7.70 0.43 -28.87
C PRO A 4 -8.92 0.50 -27.94
N ASP A 5 -9.22 1.70 -27.43
CA ASP A 5 -10.27 1.89 -26.41
C ASP A 5 -11.71 1.70 -26.94
N MET A 6 -11.90 1.69 -28.27
CA MET A 6 -13.19 1.44 -28.95
C MET A 6 -13.06 0.31 -29.99
N PRO A 7 -12.83 -0.95 -29.57
CA PRO A 7 -12.51 -2.04 -30.48
C PRO A 7 -13.67 -2.43 -31.41
N ASP A 8 -14.92 -2.10 -31.07
CA ASP A 8 -16.08 -2.43 -31.92
C ASP A 8 -16.28 -1.40 -33.03
N ASN A 9 -15.84 -0.15 -32.82
CA ASN A 9 -15.95 0.93 -33.80
C ASN A 9 -14.67 1.19 -34.61
N ILE A 10 -13.50 0.77 -34.13
CA ILE A 10 -12.23 0.92 -34.86
C ILE A 10 -11.99 -0.33 -35.73
N PRO A 11 -11.96 -0.20 -37.07
CA PRO A 11 -11.78 -1.34 -37.98
C PRO A 11 -10.46 -2.09 -37.72
N ARG A 12 -10.44 -3.41 -37.92
CA ARG A 12 -9.22 -4.22 -37.74
C ARG A 12 -8.12 -3.82 -38.72
N GLU A 13 -8.48 -3.31 -39.89
CA GLU A 13 -7.56 -2.79 -40.89
C GLU A 13 -6.69 -1.65 -40.35
N GLU A 14 -7.23 -0.82 -39.45
CA GLU A 14 -6.48 0.25 -38.80
C GLU A 14 -5.40 -0.31 -37.86
N TRP A 15 -5.65 -1.44 -37.21
CA TRP A 15 -4.69 -2.09 -36.31
C TRP A 15 -3.52 -2.68 -37.09
N GLU A 16 -3.83 -3.35 -38.21
CA GLU A 16 -2.82 -3.90 -39.12
C GLU A 16 -2.01 -2.80 -39.81
N ARG A 17 -2.65 -1.67 -40.14
CA ARG A 17 -1.95 -0.49 -40.65
C ARG A 17 -0.97 0.07 -39.62
N TYR A 18 -1.38 0.24 -38.37
CA TYR A 18 -0.48 0.69 -37.29
C TYR A 18 0.73 -0.25 -37.16
N ARG A 19 0.51 -1.57 -37.12
CA ARG A 19 1.59 -2.58 -37.05
C ARG A 19 2.57 -2.43 -38.21
N LYS A 20 2.05 -2.39 -39.45
CA LYS A 20 2.87 -2.34 -40.66
C LYS A 20 3.65 -1.03 -40.77
N GLU A 21 3.00 0.10 -40.53
CA GLU A 21 3.62 1.42 -40.66
C GLU A 21 4.70 1.67 -39.60
N LEU A 22 4.48 1.24 -38.36
CA LEU A 22 5.51 1.37 -37.32
C LEU A 22 6.72 0.46 -37.61
N ASN A 23 6.49 -0.78 -38.09
CA ASN A 23 7.59 -1.65 -38.50
C ASN A 23 8.36 -1.07 -39.69
N ASN A 24 7.66 -0.55 -40.71
CA ASN A 24 8.30 0.10 -41.86
C ASN A 24 9.14 1.32 -41.44
N TYR A 25 8.63 2.13 -40.52
CA TYR A 25 9.39 3.24 -39.93
C TYR A 25 10.68 2.76 -39.29
N PHE A 26 10.60 1.69 -38.48
CA PHE A 26 11.76 1.12 -37.82
C PHE A 26 12.79 0.58 -38.82
N ILE A 27 12.37 -0.22 -39.80
CA ILE A 27 13.25 -0.78 -40.83
C ILE A 27 13.96 0.33 -41.61
N GLU A 28 13.26 1.39 -41.98
CA GLU A 28 13.84 2.51 -42.71
C GLU A 28 14.86 3.28 -41.86
N LYS A 29 14.61 3.45 -40.56
CA LYS A 29 15.55 4.07 -39.62
C LYS A 29 16.77 3.19 -39.35
N THR A 30 16.64 1.87 -39.38
CA THR A 30 17.74 0.94 -39.06
C THR A 30 18.44 0.37 -40.29
N LYS A 31 18.05 0.71 -41.52
CA LYS A 31 18.61 0.13 -42.77
C LYS A 31 20.14 0.14 -42.87
N ASN A 32 20.78 1.19 -42.33
CA ASN A 32 22.24 1.38 -42.36
C ASN A 32 22.92 0.96 -41.05
N HIS A 33 22.15 0.48 -40.07
CA HIS A 33 22.66 0.10 -38.76
C HIS A 33 23.26 -1.31 -38.82
N GLU A 34 24.46 -1.52 -38.27
CA GLU A 34 25.24 -2.77 -38.45
C GLU A 34 24.51 -4.02 -37.92
N ILE A 35 23.77 -3.88 -36.82
CA ILE A 35 23.09 -4.99 -36.14
C ILE A 35 21.57 -4.93 -36.31
N LEU A 36 20.96 -3.78 -36.00
CA LEU A 36 19.51 -3.58 -36.01
C LEU A 36 18.83 -3.69 -37.39
N ASN A 37 19.56 -3.65 -38.51
CA ASN A 37 18.99 -3.90 -39.83
C ASN A 37 18.44 -5.33 -40.02
N ASN A 38 18.81 -6.27 -39.13
CA ASN A 38 18.34 -7.65 -39.12
C ASN A 38 17.14 -7.87 -38.17
N TYR A 39 16.61 -6.80 -37.58
CA TYR A 39 15.48 -6.86 -36.65
C TYR A 39 14.22 -6.27 -37.30
N GLU A 40 13.07 -6.81 -36.92
CA GLU A 40 11.75 -6.29 -37.26
C GLU A 40 10.92 -6.14 -35.98
N ILE A 41 9.88 -5.31 -36.06
CA ILE A 41 8.92 -5.11 -34.98
C ILE A 41 7.61 -5.76 -35.37
N ASP A 42 7.14 -6.65 -34.50
CA ASP A 42 5.76 -7.12 -34.52
C ASP A 42 5.00 -6.60 -33.31
N ILE A 43 3.73 -6.26 -33.51
CA ILE A 43 2.88 -5.64 -32.50
C ILE A 43 1.70 -6.55 -32.20
N TYR A 44 1.67 -7.05 -30.97
CA TYR A 44 0.50 -7.73 -30.42
C TYR A 44 -0.42 -6.75 -29.67
N PHE A 45 -1.69 -6.74 -30.04
CA PHE A 45 -2.75 -5.99 -29.34
C PHE A 45 -3.45 -6.91 -28.34
N TYR A 46 -3.28 -6.63 -27.05
CA TYR A 46 -3.89 -7.38 -25.97
C TYR A 46 -5.40 -7.10 -25.90
N PRO A 47 -6.26 -8.14 -25.94
CA PRO A 47 -7.70 -7.95 -25.84
C PRO A 47 -8.10 -7.53 -24.43
N TYR A 48 -8.41 -6.25 -24.28
CA TYR A 48 -8.84 -5.63 -23.02
C TYR A 48 -10.32 -5.27 -23.11
N LEU A 49 -11.19 -6.10 -22.53
CA LEU A 49 -12.64 -5.85 -22.51
C LEU A 49 -12.97 -4.95 -21.32
N PRO A 50 -13.41 -3.70 -21.55
CA PRO A 50 -13.50 -2.68 -20.50
C PRO A 50 -14.73 -2.83 -19.61
N VAL A 51 -15.84 -3.35 -20.15
CA VAL A 51 -17.08 -3.53 -19.38
C VAL A 51 -17.11 -4.90 -18.75
N GLU A 52 -16.87 -4.91 -17.45
CA GLU A 52 -16.95 -6.14 -16.68
C GLU A 52 -18.40 -6.48 -16.27
N SER A 53 -18.86 -7.66 -16.68
CA SER A 53 -20.12 -8.27 -16.22
C SER A 53 -19.96 -9.21 -15.02
N SER A 54 -18.72 -9.52 -14.61
CA SER A 54 -18.38 -10.60 -13.67
C SER A 54 -18.01 -10.16 -12.24
N GLY A 55 -17.64 -8.88 -12.05
CA GLY A 55 -17.28 -8.29 -10.76
C GLY A 55 -15.81 -8.44 -10.31
N GLN A 56 -14.90 -8.89 -11.19
CA GLN A 56 -13.44 -9.05 -11.04
C GLN A 56 -12.58 -8.02 -11.83
N PRO A 57 -11.99 -6.99 -11.19
CA PRO A 57 -11.33 -5.87 -11.87
C PRO A 57 -10.49 -6.24 -13.10
N VAL A 58 -10.81 -5.64 -14.25
CA VAL A 58 -10.15 -5.91 -15.54
C VAL A 58 -8.64 -5.65 -15.46
N ALA A 59 -8.24 -4.64 -14.69
CA ALA A 59 -6.85 -4.31 -14.43
C ALA A 59 -6.07 -5.47 -13.78
N LEU A 60 -6.68 -6.23 -12.85
CA LEU A 60 -6.03 -7.37 -12.21
C LEU A 60 -5.77 -8.49 -13.21
N ASN A 61 -6.78 -8.83 -14.02
CA ASN A 61 -6.65 -9.85 -15.07
C ASN A 61 -5.55 -9.48 -16.06
N TYR A 62 -5.50 -8.21 -16.47
CA TYR A 62 -4.43 -7.71 -17.34
C TYR A 62 -3.04 -7.84 -16.70
N MET A 63 -2.88 -7.41 -15.45
CA MET A 63 -1.58 -7.46 -14.76
C MET A 63 -1.10 -8.90 -14.52
N ASN A 64 -2.00 -9.82 -14.17
CA ASN A 64 -1.68 -11.23 -13.99
C ASN A 64 -1.25 -11.89 -15.32
N ASP A 65 -2.02 -11.70 -16.39
CA ASP A 65 -1.65 -12.22 -17.71
C ASP A 65 -0.32 -11.62 -18.19
N LEU A 66 -0.14 -10.31 -18.02
CA LEU A 66 1.08 -9.63 -18.40
C LEU A 66 2.31 -10.19 -17.66
N ALA A 67 2.21 -10.39 -16.34
CA ALA A 67 3.30 -10.96 -15.55
C ALA A 67 3.65 -12.38 -16.01
N SER A 68 2.64 -13.21 -16.28
CA SER A 68 2.81 -14.57 -16.82
C SER A 68 3.55 -14.56 -18.15
N LYS A 69 3.12 -13.72 -19.10
CA LYS A 69 3.70 -13.65 -20.46
C LYS A 69 5.09 -13.04 -20.49
N LEU A 70 5.36 -12.01 -19.68
CA LEU A 70 6.71 -11.46 -19.51
C LEU A 70 7.68 -12.52 -19.00
N SER A 71 7.26 -13.27 -17.97
CA SER A 71 8.06 -14.36 -17.38
C SER A 71 8.35 -15.49 -18.38
N LYS A 72 7.39 -15.77 -19.27
CA LYS A 72 7.51 -16.77 -20.35
C LYS A 72 8.28 -16.27 -21.57
N LYS A 73 8.75 -15.01 -21.57
CA LYS A 73 9.52 -14.40 -22.66
C LYS A 73 8.72 -14.28 -23.95
N GLU A 74 7.41 -14.10 -23.84
CA GLU A 74 6.53 -13.97 -25.01
C GLU A 74 6.63 -12.58 -25.65
N TYR A 75 7.06 -11.57 -24.89
CA TYR A 75 7.19 -10.19 -25.35
C TYR A 75 8.57 -9.63 -25.03
N ASP A 76 9.14 -8.83 -25.93
CA ASP A 76 10.38 -8.08 -25.70
C ASP A 76 10.11 -6.69 -25.15
N PHE A 77 9.02 -6.06 -25.59
CA PHE A 77 8.56 -4.76 -25.14
C PHE A 77 7.09 -4.77 -24.77
N VAL A 78 6.70 -3.82 -23.91
CA VAL A 78 5.31 -3.55 -23.59
C VAL A 78 5.10 -2.03 -23.62
N VAL A 79 4.05 -1.59 -24.31
CA VAL A 79 3.52 -0.23 -24.13
C VAL A 79 2.52 -0.29 -22.98
N MET A 80 2.90 0.27 -21.84
CA MET A 80 2.22 0.14 -20.56
C MET A 80 1.66 1.49 -20.10
N ASP A 81 0.43 1.48 -19.57
CA ASP A 81 -0.17 2.65 -18.94
C ASP A 81 0.59 3.03 -17.65
N GLU A 82 0.79 4.32 -17.43
CA GLU A 82 1.44 4.86 -16.23
C GLU A 82 0.80 4.45 -14.90
N ARG A 83 -0.49 4.14 -14.94
CA ARG A 83 -1.28 3.69 -13.79
C ARG A 83 -0.88 2.27 -13.40
N ILE A 84 -0.25 1.52 -14.29
CA ILE A 84 0.22 0.17 -14.01
C ILE A 84 1.70 0.21 -13.62
N LEU A 85 2.50 1.04 -14.29
CA LEU A 85 3.91 1.20 -13.97
C LEU A 85 4.10 1.84 -12.58
N PHE A 86 4.82 1.13 -11.71
CA PHE A 86 5.10 1.51 -10.31
C PHE A 86 3.86 1.68 -9.40
N ASN A 87 2.72 1.11 -9.77
CA ASN A 87 1.51 1.23 -8.97
C ASN A 87 1.57 0.47 -7.64
N GLU A 88 2.54 -0.43 -7.50
CA GLU A 88 2.82 -1.19 -6.30
C GLU A 88 3.73 -0.43 -5.31
N MET A 89 4.35 0.67 -5.74
CA MET A 89 5.39 1.36 -4.99
C MET A 89 4.77 2.32 -3.95
N ALA A 90 4.63 1.85 -2.71
CA ALA A 90 4.20 2.65 -1.57
C ALA A 90 4.88 2.21 -0.27
N LEU A 91 4.74 3.00 0.80
CA LEU A 91 5.19 2.59 2.15
C LEU A 91 4.38 1.40 2.68
N MET A 92 3.11 1.38 2.32
CA MET A 92 2.14 0.34 2.64
C MET A 92 2.16 -0.66 1.49
N GLU A 93 2.38 -1.95 1.75
CA GLU A 93 2.35 -2.98 0.72
C GLU A 93 1.01 -3.72 0.74
N SER A 94 0.52 -4.01 -0.46
CA SER A 94 -0.66 -4.84 -0.67
C SER A 94 -0.27 -6.31 -0.81
N PRO A 95 -0.77 -7.22 0.05
CA PRO A 95 -0.53 -8.65 -0.10
C PRO A 95 -1.20 -9.21 -1.37
N LEU A 96 -2.20 -8.51 -1.92
CA LEU A 96 -2.91 -8.90 -3.14
C LEU A 96 -1.95 -8.99 -4.34
N ILE A 97 -0.96 -8.09 -4.40
CA ILE A 97 0.00 -8.06 -5.50
C ILE A 97 0.79 -9.37 -5.51
N LEU A 98 1.34 -9.77 -4.36
CA LEU A 98 2.11 -11.01 -4.27
C LEU A 98 1.22 -12.25 -4.46
N SER A 99 0.01 -12.28 -3.90
CA SER A 99 -0.87 -13.45 -3.99
C SER A 99 -1.43 -13.68 -5.40
N GLU A 100 -1.75 -12.61 -6.13
CA GLU A 100 -2.38 -12.69 -7.44
C GLU A 100 -1.35 -12.70 -8.58
N ILE A 101 -0.27 -11.91 -8.48
CA ILE A 101 0.71 -11.71 -9.56
C ILE A 101 1.93 -12.63 -9.39
N ASN A 102 2.18 -13.18 -8.19
CA ASN A 102 3.37 -13.96 -7.83
C ASN A 102 4.69 -13.17 -7.82
N TYR A 103 4.61 -11.83 -7.87
CA TYR A 103 5.75 -10.92 -7.77
C TYR A 103 5.43 -9.86 -6.72
N ARG A 104 6.43 -9.47 -5.91
CA ARG A 104 6.22 -8.44 -4.87
C ARG A 104 6.29 -7.04 -5.47
N GLN A 105 7.21 -6.84 -6.41
CA GLN A 105 7.45 -5.58 -7.11
C GLN A 105 7.48 -5.80 -8.64
N PRO A 106 6.33 -6.06 -9.27
CA PRO A 106 6.27 -6.41 -10.69
C PRO A 106 7.06 -5.46 -11.60
N SER A 107 7.01 -4.14 -11.37
CA SER A 107 7.71 -3.15 -12.19
C SER A 107 9.23 -3.25 -12.10
N LEU A 108 9.79 -3.69 -10.97
CA LEU A 108 11.25 -3.84 -10.80
C LEU A 108 11.74 -5.28 -11.03
N GLU A 109 10.86 -6.25 -10.83
CA GLU A 109 11.17 -7.67 -10.95
C GLU A 109 11.03 -8.16 -12.39
N LEU A 110 10.05 -7.66 -13.16
CA LEU A 110 9.74 -8.08 -14.52
C LEU A 110 10.31 -7.18 -15.61
N LEU A 111 10.54 -5.89 -15.32
CA LEU A 111 10.98 -4.91 -16.31
C LEU A 111 12.47 -4.59 -16.19
N HIS A 112 13.10 -4.24 -17.30
CA HIS A 112 14.53 -3.98 -17.35
C HIS A 112 14.88 -2.55 -16.88
N ASP A 113 15.94 -2.43 -16.09
CA ASP A 113 16.61 -1.16 -15.82
C ASP A 113 17.49 -0.77 -17.01
N LEU A 114 17.10 0.29 -17.72
CA LEU A 114 17.75 0.79 -18.93
C LEU A 114 18.80 1.89 -18.65
N SER A 115 18.99 2.29 -17.39
CA SER A 115 19.86 3.42 -17.02
C SER A 115 21.33 3.23 -17.37
N LYS A 116 21.75 1.98 -17.56
CA LYS A 116 23.11 1.65 -17.98
C LYS A 116 23.37 1.91 -19.46
N TYR A 117 22.30 1.94 -20.26
CA TYR A 117 22.37 1.96 -21.72
C TYR A 117 21.83 3.27 -22.30
N ILE A 118 20.96 3.97 -21.57
CA ILE A 118 20.33 5.21 -22.01
C ILE A 118 20.83 6.38 -21.16
N ASN A 119 21.30 7.43 -21.83
CA ASN A 119 21.62 8.68 -21.16
C ASN A 119 20.34 9.49 -20.95
N LYS A 120 20.17 10.07 -19.75
CA LYS A 120 19.00 10.93 -19.47
C LYS A 120 18.91 12.12 -20.43
N LYS A 121 20.03 12.59 -20.97
CA LYS A 121 20.07 13.68 -21.97
C LYS A 121 19.30 13.36 -23.24
N ASP A 122 19.31 12.10 -23.65
CA ASP A 122 18.60 11.65 -24.86
C ASP A 122 17.07 11.72 -24.67
N LEU A 123 16.60 11.93 -23.43
CA LEU A 123 15.20 12.00 -23.04
C LEU A 123 14.75 13.42 -22.64
N GLU A 124 15.61 14.44 -22.70
CA GLU A 124 15.32 15.81 -22.19
C GLU A 124 14.30 16.60 -23.04
N PHE A 125 13.93 16.08 -24.21
CA PHE A 125 12.87 16.67 -25.04
C PHE A 125 11.46 16.30 -24.56
N HIS A 126 11.32 15.27 -23.73
CA HIS A 126 10.06 14.93 -23.08
C HIS A 126 9.71 15.95 -21.99
N ASP A 127 8.41 16.12 -21.71
CA ASP A 127 7.93 16.86 -20.55
C ASP A 127 8.55 16.26 -19.27
N PRO A 128 9.19 17.07 -18.40
CA PRO A 128 9.89 16.58 -17.21
C PRO A 128 8.99 15.79 -16.25
N LYS A 129 7.71 16.16 -16.16
CA LYS A 129 6.74 15.48 -15.31
C LYS A 129 6.42 14.10 -15.86
N ILE A 130 6.15 14.00 -17.16
CA ILE A 130 5.91 12.73 -17.86
C ILE A 130 7.14 11.83 -17.73
N LEU A 131 8.34 12.34 -18.04
CA LEU A 131 9.58 11.56 -17.93
C LEU A 131 9.81 11.02 -16.50
N SER A 132 9.49 11.82 -15.48
CA SER A 132 9.68 11.41 -14.08
C SER A 132 8.91 10.15 -13.70
N TYR A 133 7.80 9.85 -14.38
CA TYR A 133 6.94 8.72 -14.06
C TYR A 133 7.46 7.38 -14.57
N GLY A 134 8.37 7.39 -15.54
CA GLY A 134 9.11 6.22 -16.01
C GLY A 134 10.39 5.92 -15.23
N ILE A 135 10.71 6.74 -14.21
CA ILE A 135 11.96 6.68 -13.45
C ILE A 135 11.69 6.39 -11.97
N TYR A 136 12.39 5.40 -11.40
CA TYR A 136 12.32 5.07 -9.97
C TYR A 136 13.72 4.96 -9.36
N GLU A 137 14.03 5.75 -8.31
CA GLU A 137 15.36 5.76 -7.66
C GLU A 137 16.54 5.90 -8.65
N ASN A 138 16.43 6.82 -9.63
CA ASN A 138 17.35 6.99 -10.77
C ASN A 138 17.40 5.85 -11.79
N LYS A 139 16.55 4.83 -11.68
CA LYS A 139 16.42 3.77 -12.67
C LYS A 139 15.40 4.14 -13.74
N ILE A 140 15.81 4.17 -15.00
CA ILE A 140 14.95 4.31 -16.17
C ILE A 140 14.33 2.94 -16.45
N ILE A 141 13.04 2.78 -16.14
CA ILE A 141 12.29 1.53 -16.37
C ILE A 141 11.36 1.67 -17.57
N GLY A 142 10.76 2.85 -17.75
CA GLY A 142 9.90 3.17 -18.87
C GLY A 142 10.29 4.48 -19.54
N ILE A 143 10.18 4.51 -20.86
CA ILE A 143 10.41 5.72 -21.67
C ILE A 143 9.06 6.25 -22.16
N PRO A 144 8.75 7.55 -22.03
CA PRO A 144 7.48 8.10 -22.49
C PRO A 144 7.23 7.76 -23.96
N PHE A 145 6.05 7.22 -24.24
CA PHE A 145 5.68 6.72 -25.57
C PHE A 145 4.48 7.46 -26.16
N GLU A 146 3.44 7.69 -25.36
CA GLU A 146 2.21 8.42 -25.73
C GLU A 146 1.74 9.30 -24.59
N TYR A 147 1.18 10.46 -24.93
CA TYR A 147 0.46 11.36 -24.04
C TYR A 147 -0.98 11.53 -24.54
N ASP A 148 -1.93 11.67 -23.61
CA ASP A 148 -3.33 11.90 -23.94
C ASP A 148 -4.09 12.52 -22.76
N PHE A 149 -5.31 13.01 -23.02
CA PHE A 149 -6.19 13.61 -22.00
C PHE A 149 -7.65 13.60 -22.47
N ASP A 150 -8.59 13.77 -21.55
CA ASP A 150 -10.01 13.72 -21.87
C ASP A 150 -10.52 15.06 -22.44
N VAL A 151 -11.37 14.99 -23.46
CA VAL A 151 -11.98 16.13 -24.15
C VAL A 151 -13.46 15.86 -24.42
N LEU A 152 -14.19 16.91 -24.79
CA LEU A 152 -15.57 16.85 -25.26
C LEU A 152 -15.60 17.18 -26.76
N TYR A 153 -15.82 16.16 -27.58
CA TYR A 153 -16.12 16.33 -29.00
C TYR A 153 -17.58 16.79 -29.17
N TYR A 154 -17.84 17.65 -30.15
CA TYR A 154 -19.20 18.14 -30.41
C TYR A 154 -19.48 18.30 -31.91
N HIS A 155 -20.76 18.31 -32.27
CA HIS A 155 -21.16 18.52 -33.66
C HIS A 155 -21.07 20.00 -34.03
N GLY A 156 -20.18 20.35 -34.97
CA GLY A 156 -20.11 21.68 -35.58
C GLY A 156 -21.07 21.91 -36.76
N LYS A 157 -21.87 20.90 -37.14
CA LYS A 157 -22.69 20.88 -38.37
C LYS A 157 -24.08 21.46 -38.25
N ASP A 158 -24.50 21.85 -37.05
CA ASP A 158 -25.78 22.55 -36.92
C ASP A 158 -25.76 23.75 -37.86
N GLU A 159 -26.89 24.02 -38.55
CA GLU A 159 -27.00 25.19 -39.41
C GLU A 159 -26.46 26.38 -38.63
N LYS A 160 -25.45 27.06 -39.20
CA LYS A 160 -24.80 28.17 -38.53
C LYS A 160 -25.88 29.16 -38.11
N TYR A 161 -25.91 29.51 -36.84
CA TYR A 161 -26.94 30.35 -36.19
C TYR A 161 -28.30 29.68 -35.89
N SER A 162 -28.44 28.38 -36.08
CA SER A 162 -29.57 27.63 -35.51
C SER A 162 -29.56 27.69 -33.99
N LYS A 163 -30.71 27.42 -33.37
CA LYS A 163 -30.83 27.41 -31.92
C LYS A 163 -29.82 26.45 -31.28
N SER A 164 -29.73 25.21 -31.78
CA SER A 164 -28.83 24.19 -31.23
C SER A 164 -27.35 24.57 -31.39
N TYR A 165 -26.98 25.20 -32.51
CA TYR A 165 -25.65 25.76 -32.69
C TYR A 165 -25.34 26.84 -31.64
N ASN A 166 -26.22 27.84 -31.50
CA ASN A 166 -26.00 28.96 -30.58
C ASN A 166 -25.97 28.49 -29.11
N ASP A 167 -26.85 27.56 -28.75
CA ASP A 167 -26.89 26.94 -27.43
C ASP A 167 -25.57 26.22 -27.13
N THR A 168 -25.05 25.43 -28.08
CA THR A 168 -23.75 24.77 -27.95
C THR A 168 -22.59 25.77 -27.82
N GLN A 169 -22.55 26.81 -28.65
CA GLN A 169 -21.50 27.85 -28.56
C GLN A 169 -21.51 28.57 -27.22
N LEU A 170 -22.69 28.83 -26.65
CA LEU A 170 -22.82 29.43 -25.33
C LEU A 170 -22.28 28.52 -24.23
N LEU A 171 -22.50 27.20 -24.32
CA LEU A 171 -21.89 26.25 -23.39
C LEU A 171 -20.37 26.29 -23.47
N LEU A 172 -19.82 26.26 -24.69
CA LEU A 172 -18.37 26.26 -24.93
C LEU A 172 -17.68 27.51 -24.38
N GLN A 173 -18.29 28.69 -24.56
CA GLN A 173 -17.75 29.97 -24.05
C GLN A 173 -17.66 30.01 -22.52
N ASN A 174 -18.48 29.23 -21.82
CA ASN A 174 -18.56 29.23 -20.36
C ASN A 174 -17.88 28.02 -19.69
N MET A 175 -17.28 27.10 -20.47
CA MET A 175 -16.67 25.86 -19.94
C MET A 175 -15.66 26.11 -18.83
N GLU A 176 -14.87 27.19 -18.90
CA GLU A 176 -13.89 27.52 -17.85
C GLU A 176 -14.53 27.81 -16.48
N ASN A 177 -15.75 28.34 -16.48
CA ASN A 177 -16.46 28.74 -15.26
C ASN A 177 -17.44 27.68 -14.77
N TYR A 178 -17.89 26.79 -15.67
CA TYR A 178 -18.84 25.74 -15.32
C TYR A 178 -18.20 24.62 -14.50
N THR A 179 -18.98 24.10 -13.56
CA THR A 179 -18.83 22.72 -13.07
C THR A 179 -19.61 21.76 -13.96
N TRP A 180 -19.39 20.45 -13.79
CA TRP A 180 -20.25 19.45 -14.42
C TRP A 180 -21.74 19.65 -14.11
N ASN A 181 -22.10 20.00 -12.87
CA ASN A 181 -23.50 20.27 -12.51
C ASN A 181 -24.07 21.46 -13.30
N ASP A 182 -23.28 22.53 -13.47
CA ASP A 182 -23.71 23.72 -14.23
C ASP A 182 -23.91 23.38 -15.71
N LEU A 183 -22.96 22.65 -16.30
CA LEU A 183 -23.02 22.23 -17.70
C LEU A 183 -24.29 21.40 -17.96
N ILE A 184 -24.54 20.37 -17.14
CA ILE A 184 -25.69 19.48 -17.35
C ILE A 184 -27.01 20.21 -17.16
N LYS A 185 -27.12 21.10 -16.17
CA LYS A 185 -28.32 21.92 -15.97
C LYS A 185 -28.64 22.80 -17.19
N GLN A 186 -27.61 23.39 -17.81
CA GLN A 186 -27.79 24.18 -19.04
C GLN A 186 -28.14 23.29 -20.23
N MET A 187 -27.48 22.14 -20.38
CA MET A 187 -27.78 21.16 -21.43
C MET A 187 -29.23 20.66 -21.35
N GLU A 188 -29.73 20.33 -20.15
CA GLU A 188 -31.12 19.94 -19.94
C GLU A 188 -32.10 21.05 -20.36
N SER A 189 -31.79 22.30 -20.01
CA SER A 189 -32.59 23.48 -20.42
C SER A 189 -32.63 23.67 -21.93
N ASN A 190 -31.56 23.27 -22.62
CA ASN A 190 -31.42 23.34 -24.07
C ASN A 190 -31.87 22.06 -24.80
N ALA A 191 -32.38 21.06 -24.07
CA ALA A 191 -32.73 19.73 -24.59
C ALA A 191 -31.56 19.02 -25.30
N GLN A 192 -30.34 19.18 -24.79
CA GLN A 192 -29.11 18.58 -25.31
C GLN A 192 -28.75 17.33 -24.50
N PRO A 193 -28.97 16.11 -25.03
CA PRO A 193 -28.64 14.88 -24.30
C PRO A 193 -27.13 14.66 -24.19
N LEU A 194 -26.68 14.02 -23.11
CA LEU A 194 -25.30 13.57 -22.94
C LEU A 194 -25.24 12.10 -22.55
N ARG A 195 -24.35 11.34 -23.20
CA ARG A 195 -23.92 10.00 -22.80
C ARG A 195 -22.45 10.03 -22.42
N VAL A 196 -22.12 9.45 -21.27
CA VAL A 196 -20.74 9.33 -20.77
C VAL A 196 -20.44 7.86 -20.52
N ALA A 197 -19.24 7.43 -20.89
CA ALA A 197 -18.77 6.07 -20.67
C ALA A 197 -18.27 5.90 -19.23
N PHE A 198 -18.94 5.05 -18.46
CA PHE A 198 -18.51 4.65 -17.10
C PHE A 198 -18.25 3.15 -16.98
N GLY A 199 -18.44 2.42 -18.08
CA GLY A 199 -18.18 1.00 -18.18
C GLY A 199 -16.70 0.67 -17.96
N ASP A 200 -15.79 1.47 -18.52
CA ASP A 200 -14.33 1.33 -18.30
C ASP A 200 -13.92 1.93 -16.94
N ASP A 201 -13.11 1.18 -16.20
CA ASP A 201 -12.69 1.55 -14.85
C ASP A 201 -11.77 2.79 -14.81
N ASN A 202 -10.92 2.98 -15.84
CA ASN A 202 -10.05 4.16 -15.94
C ASN A 202 -10.84 5.41 -16.30
N ASP A 203 -11.78 5.31 -17.23
CA ASP A 203 -12.63 6.43 -17.63
C ASP A 203 -13.55 6.87 -16.48
N LEU A 204 -14.08 5.90 -15.72
CA LEU A 204 -14.83 6.17 -14.49
C LEU A 204 -13.96 6.88 -13.45
N LEU A 205 -12.74 6.39 -13.20
CA LEU A 205 -11.84 7.03 -12.24
C LEU A 205 -11.48 8.46 -12.67
N ASN A 206 -11.23 8.68 -13.97
CA ASN A 206 -10.99 10.02 -14.51
C ASN A 206 -12.17 10.93 -14.19
N PHE A 207 -13.38 10.49 -14.51
CA PHE A 207 -14.58 11.30 -14.31
C PHE A 207 -14.84 11.59 -12.83
N VAL A 208 -14.63 10.63 -11.93
CA VAL A 208 -14.72 10.84 -10.48
C VAL A 208 -13.79 11.97 -10.05
N ILE A 209 -12.54 11.94 -10.51
CA ILE A 209 -11.53 12.93 -10.12
C ILE A 209 -11.76 14.29 -10.78
N GLU A 210 -12.18 14.33 -12.05
CA GLU A 210 -12.59 15.55 -12.74
C GLU A 210 -13.77 16.21 -12.03
N TYR A 211 -14.82 15.45 -11.73
CA TYR A 211 -15.99 15.92 -10.99
C TYR A 211 -15.60 16.46 -9.62
N THR A 212 -14.80 15.70 -8.86
CA THR A 212 -14.40 16.14 -7.52
C THR A 212 -13.54 17.41 -7.59
N SER A 213 -12.64 17.50 -8.57
CA SER A 213 -11.74 18.65 -8.75
C SER A 213 -12.47 19.94 -9.15
N ASN A 214 -13.67 19.82 -9.74
CA ASN A 214 -14.53 20.97 -10.02
C ASN A 214 -15.06 21.62 -8.73
N HIS A 215 -15.18 20.86 -7.64
CA HIS A 215 -15.75 21.34 -6.38
C HIS A 215 -14.71 21.55 -5.28
N TYR A 216 -13.60 20.80 -5.32
CA TYR A 216 -12.60 20.76 -4.27
C TYR A 216 -11.17 20.79 -4.86
N ASN A 217 -10.20 21.25 -4.07
CA ASN A 217 -8.79 21.13 -4.43
C ASN A 217 -8.25 19.78 -3.94
N LEU A 218 -7.78 18.94 -4.87
CA LEU A 218 -7.27 17.60 -4.57
C LEU A 218 -5.75 17.53 -4.51
N SER A 219 -5.07 18.67 -4.45
CA SER A 219 -3.62 18.69 -4.33
C SER A 219 -3.19 18.53 -2.86
N PRO A 220 -2.35 17.52 -2.55
CA PRO A 220 -1.81 17.35 -1.21
C PRO A 220 -0.93 18.53 -0.77
N GLU A 221 -0.42 19.34 -1.71
CA GLU A 221 0.34 20.55 -1.41
C GLU A 221 -0.53 21.67 -0.84
N TYR A 222 -1.82 21.71 -1.22
CA TYR A 222 -2.77 22.74 -0.77
C TYR A 222 -3.58 22.29 0.44
N ASP A 223 -4.01 21.03 0.45
CA ASP A 223 -4.75 20.44 1.58
C ASP A 223 -4.26 19.01 1.82
N SER A 224 -3.47 18.80 2.87
CA SER A 224 -2.96 17.47 3.23
C SER A 224 -4.07 16.49 3.63
N ASN A 225 -5.26 16.98 3.96
CA ASN A 225 -6.40 16.20 4.42
C ASN A 225 -7.55 16.18 3.40
N TYR A 226 -7.29 16.51 2.13
CA TYR A 226 -8.33 16.57 1.11
C TYR A 226 -9.16 15.27 1.03
N MET A 227 -8.56 14.10 1.32
CA MET A 227 -9.28 12.82 1.35
C MET A 227 -10.39 12.73 2.40
N ASP A 228 -10.34 13.55 3.46
CA ASP A 228 -11.41 13.61 4.45
C ASP A 228 -12.74 14.08 3.83
N LEU A 229 -12.72 14.77 2.68
CA LEU A 229 -13.94 15.12 1.94
C LEU A 229 -14.78 13.88 1.60
N PHE A 230 -14.15 12.73 1.35
CA PHE A 230 -14.83 11.48 0.97
C PHE A 230 -15.41 10.73 2.18
N THR A 231 -15.02 11.09 3.40
CA THR A 231 -15.37 10.34 4.63
C THR A 231 -16.15 11.16 5.65
N ASN A 232 -16.03 12.49 5.61
CA ASN A 232 -16.65 13.38 6.59
C ASN A 232 -18.17 13.29 6.56
N LYS A 233 -18.85 13.79 7.59
CA LYS A 233 -20.32 13.80 7.64
C LYS A 233 -20.97 14.51 6.44
N SER A 234 -20.28 15.52 5.88
CA SER A 234 -20.71 16.24 4.67
C SER A 234 -20.57 15.44 3.37
N SER A 235 -19.80 14.33 3.37
CA SER A 235 -19.58 13.51 2.18
C SER A 235 -20.87 12.92 1.60
N THR A 236 -21.92 12.73 2.42
CA THR A 236 -23.23 12.22 1.97
C THR A 236 -23.81 13.07 0.84
N ASN A 237 -23.72 14.40 0.96
CA ASN A 237 -24.25 15.30 -0.07
C ASN A 237 -23.45 15.16 -1.36
N TYR A 238 -22.12 15.12 -1.27
CA TYR A 238 -21.24 14.89 -2.42
C TYR A 238 -21.61 13.62 -3.19
N TYR A 239 -21.74 12.46 -2.51
CA TYR A 239 -22.08 11.21 -3.19
C TYR A 239 -23.49 11.25 -3.80
N THR A 240 -24.45 11.86 -3.11
CA THR A 240 -25.83 11.96 -3.57
C THR A 240 -25.90 12.84 -4.83
N GLU A 241 -25.30 14.02 -4.80
CA GLU A 241 -25.23 14.94 -5.94
C GLU A 241 -24.50 14.30 -7.13
N PHE A 242 -23.39 13.61 -6.87
CA PHE A 242 -22.64 12.92 -7.92
C PHE A 242 -23.46 11.79 -8.55
N ARG A 243 -24.15 10.98 -7.74
CA ARG A 243 -25.02 9.91 -8.25
C ARG A 243 -26.18 10.48 -9.04
N ASP A 244 -26.78 11.57 -8.60
CA ASP A 244 -27.87 12.23 -9.32
C ASP A 244 -27.40 12.81 -10.66
N LEU A 245 -26.20 13.38 -10.73
CA LEU A 245 -25.57 13.74 -12.00
C LEU A 245 -25.41 12.51 -12.91
N VAL A 246 -24.82 11.42 -12.41
CA VAL A 246 -24.58 10.19 -13.19
C VAL A 246 -25.87 9.62 -13.79
N ARG A 247 -27.00 9.74 -13.09
CA ARG A 247 -28.31 9.28 -13.58
C ARG A 247 -28.71 9.99 -14.87
N THR A 248 -28.41 11.28 -15.00
CA THR A 248 -28.78 12.08 -16.18
C THR A 248 -28.12 11.57 -17.47
N PHE A 249 -27.00 10.84 -17.36
CA PHE A 249 -26.28 10.29 -18.50
C PHE A 249 -26.88 9.01 -19.08
N SER A 250 -28.00 8.49 -18.56
CA SER A 250 -28.72 7.37 -19.17
C SER A 250 -30.15 7.72 -19.58
N GLU A 251 -30.74 6.90 -20.45
CA GLU A 251 -32.19 6.98 -20.69
C GLU A 251 -32.94 6.75 -19.37
N LYS A 252 -34.05 7.47 -19.18
CA LYS A 252 -34.94 7.34 -18.00
C LYS A 252 -34.27 7.65 -16.65
N ASN A 253 -33.14 8.38 -16.64
CA ASN A 253 -32.44 8.81 -15.42
C ASN A 253 -32.02 7.64 -14.50
N ASN A 254 -31.39 6.61 -15.09
CA ASN A 254 -31.03 5.35 -14.44
C ASN A 254 -29.51 5.19 -14.28
N ALA A 255 -29.05 5.37 -13.03
CA ALA A 255 -27.63 5.25 -12.66
C ALA A 255 -26.99 3.92 -13.09
N ARG A 256 -27.73 2.81 -13.04
CA ARG A 256 -27.21 1.49 -13.43
C ARG A 256 -26.89 1.44 -14.92
N ASN A 257 -27.75 2.01 -15.76
CA ASN A 257 -27.51 2.02 -17.20
C ASN A 257 -26.34 2.94 -17.54
N ALA A 258 -26.27 4.12 -16.91
CA ALA A 258 -25.11 5.02 -17.05
C ALA A 258 -23.80 4.30 -16.68
N ALA A 259 -23.77 3.64 -15.52
CA ALA A 259 -22.60 2.93 -14.99
C ALA A 259 -22.09 1.76 -15.86
N LEU A 260 -22.91 1.26 -16.78
CA LEU A 260 -22.58 0.15 -17.69
C LEU A 260 -22.34 0.59 -19.13
N THR A 261 -22.48 1.88 -19.44
CA THR A 261 -22.26 2.42 -20.79
C THR A 261 -20.79 2.31 -21.17
N SER A 262 -20.49 1.60 -22.25
CA SER A 262 -19.12 1.52 -22.80
C SER A 262 -18.76 2.77 -23.60
N LEU A 263 -17.47 2.93 -23.92
CA LEU A 263 -17.02 4.01 -24.80
C LEU A 263 -17.56 3.82 -26.23
N ASP A 264 -17.62 2.57 -26.72
CA ASP A 264 -18.25 2.23 -28.01
C ASP A 264 -19.74 2.61 -28.04
N ASP A 265 -20.47 2.40 -26.94
CA ASP A 265 -21.87 2.82 -26.84
C ASP A 265 -21.98 4.35 -26.93
N ALA A 266 -21.22 5.07 -26.12
CA ALA A 266 -21.22 6.53 -26.08
C ALA A 266 -20.87 7.12 -27.46
N TYR A 267 -19.89 6.55 -28.16
CA TYR A 267 -19.54 6.92 -29.53
C TYR A 267 -20.70 6.70 -30.50
N ASN A 268 -21.34 5.53 -30.43
CA ASN A 268 -22.49 5.20 -31.28
C ASN A 268 -23.69 6.14 -31.05
N TYR A 269 -23.94 6.57 -29.80
CA TYR A 269 -24.95 7.58 -29.50
C TYR A 269 -24.59 8.94 -30.11
N PHE A 270 -23.33 9.37 -30.00
CA PHE A 270 -22.85 10.61 -30.59
C PHE A 270 -22.95 10.60 -32.12
N LYS A 271 -22.50 9.53 -32.76
CA LYS A 271 -22.56 9.32 -34.22
C LYS A 271 -23.99 9.35 -34.77
N LYS A 272 -24.97 8.90 -33.98
CA LYS A 272 -26.40 8.92 -34.33
C LYS A 272 -27.11 10.25 -33.98
N ASN A 273 -26.36 11.28 -33.55
CA ASN A 273 -26.89 12.56 -33.06
C ASN A 273 -27.82 12.44 -31.83
N ASN A 274 -27.68 11.35 -31.06
CA ASN A 274 -28.43 11.12 -29.82
C ASN A 274 -27.66 11.61 -28.57
N SER A 275 -26.47 12.19 -28.75
CA SER A 275 -25.67 12.86 -27.73
C SER A 275 -25.05 14.12 -28.33
N SER A 276 -25.14 15.25 -27.64
CA SER A 276 -24.62 16.53 -28.12
C SER A 276 -23.10 16.62 -27.98
N PHE A 277 -22.54 16.01 -26.93
CA PHE A 277 -21.11 15.84 -26.76
C PHE A 277 -20.72 14.36 -26.72
N PHE A 278 -19.47 14.08 -27.00
CA PHE A 278 -18.81 12.80 -26.76
C PHE A 278 -17.56 13.03 -25.93
N LYS A 279 -17.57 12.54 -24.67
CA LYS A 279 -16.40 12.54 -23.80
C LYS A 279 -15.50 11.38 -24.19
N ALA A 280 -14.30 11.69 -24.64
CA ALA A 280 -13.30 10.71 -25.06
C ALA A 280 -11.90 11.31 -25.03
N LYS A 281 -10.90 10.59 -25.50
CA LYS A 281 -9.51 11.06 -25.47
C LYS A 281 -9.21 11.98 -26.64
N ALA A 282 -8.29 12.92 -26.46
CA ALA A 282 -7.87 13.85 -27.51
C ALA A 282 -7.25 13.14 -28.72
N SER A 283 -6.56 12.01 -28.52
CA SER A 283 -6.05 11.18 -29.63
C SER A 283 -7.14 10.55 -30.51
N HIS A 284 -8.37 10.40 -30.00
CA HIS A 284 -9.49 9.85 -30.77
C HIS A 284 -9.95 10.75 -31.90
N HIS A 285 -9.44 11.99 -32.00
CA HIS A 285 -9.73 12.89 -33.12
C HIS A 285 -9.43 12.24 -34.48
N TYR A 286 -8.42 11.36 -34.54
CA TYR A 286 -8.07 10.62 -35.75
C TYR A 286 -9.21 9.75 -36.30
N ILE A 287 -10.04 9.19 -35.42
CA ILE A 287 -11.17 8.31 -35.80
C ILE A 287 -12.19 9.09 -36.65
N PHE A 288 -12.38 10.37 -36.34
CA PHE A 288 -13.27 11.23 -37.12
C PHE A 288 -12.68 11.57 -38.49
N ARG A 289 -11.36 11.69 -38.63
CA ARG A 289 -10.72 11.95 -39.93
C ARG A 289 -10.89 10.78 -40.91
N SER A 290 -10.81 9.54 -40.42
CA SER A 290 -11.01 8.36 -41.26
C SER A 290 -12.45 8.19 -41.73
N GLU A 291 -13.43 8.60 -40.91
CA GLU A 291 -14.84 8.36 -41.18
C GLU A 291 -15.54 9.54 -41.88
N TYR A 292 -15.06 10.76 -41.63
CA TYR A 292 -15.64 11.99 -42.15
C TYR A 292 -14.61 12.76 -42.97
N SER A 293 -14.32 12.27 -44.18
CA SER A 293 -13.26 12.75 -45.09
C SER A 293 -13.32 14.24 -45.51
N ASN A 294 -14.29 15.03 -45.02
CA ASN A 294 -14.45 16.48 -45.24
C ASN A 294 -14.96 17.25 -44.01
N TYR A 295 -15.05 16.63 -42.83
CA TYR A 295 -15.72 17.24 -41.67
C TYR A 295 -14.88 17.03 -40.41
N GLU A 296 -14.30 18.13 -39.94
CA GLU A 296 -13.53 18.17 -38.70
C GLU A 296 -14.51 18.25 -37.53
N ILE A 297 -14.59 17.19 -36.73
CA ILE A 297 -15.32 17.20 -35.46
C ILE A 297 -14.47 18.03 -34.47
N PRO A 298 -14.93 19.22 -34.05
CA PRO A 298 -14.21 20.03 -33.09
C PRO A 298 -14.26 19.42 -31.69
N LEU A 299 -13.38 19.91 -30.82
CA LEU A 299 -13.26 19.48 -29.43
C LEU A 299 -13.15 20.67 -28.49
N SER A 300 -13.52 20.45 -27.23
CA SER A 300 -13.35 21.38 -26.11
C SER A 300 -12.79 20.65 -24.90
N LEU A 301 -12.18 21.38 -23.99
CA LEU A 301 -11.92 20.86 -22.65
C LEU A 301 -13.23 20.66 -21.88
N PRO A 302 -13.25 19.71 -20.94
CA PRO A 302 -14.33 19.57 -19.97
C PRO A 302 -14.43 20.79 -19.03
N PRO A 303 -15.50 20.86 -18.21
CA PRO A 303 -15.74 21.95 -17.26
C PRO A 303 -14.53 22.30 -16.38
N LYS A 304 -14.38 23.59 -16.08
CA LYS A 304 -13.21 24.24 -15.45
C LYS A 304 -11.89 24.12 -16.18
N TYR A 305 -11.91 23.62 -17.41
CA TYR A 305 -10.70 23.24 -18.16
C TYR A 305 -9.82 22.24 -17.41
N GLN A 306 -10.43 21.45 -16.51
CA GLN A 306 -9.74 20.44 -15.70
C GLN A 306 -9.97 19.06 -16.29
N THR A 307 -8.90 18.36 -16.65
CA THR A 307 -9.01 17.01 -17.21
C THR A 307 -7.92 16.07 -16.74
N ALA A 308 -8.28 14.81 -16.61
CA ALA A 308 -7.34 13.72 -16.36
C ALA A 308 -6.38 13.53 -17.54
N THR A 309 -5.08 13.54 -17.24
CA THR A 309 -4.05 13.16 -18.22
C THR A 309 -3.78 11.66 -18.13
N THR A 310 -3.41 11.06 -19.25
CA THR A 310 -2.92 9.68 -19.33
C THR A 310 -1.62 9.62 -20.10
N HIS A 311 -0.70 8.78 -19.64
CA HIS A 311 0.59 8.60 -20.27
C HIS A 311 0.86 7.11 -20.45
N LYS A 312 1.52 6.74 -21.55
CA LYS A 312 2.00 5.38 -21.77
C LYS A 312 3.51 5.38 -21.91
N TYR A 313 4.12 4.30 -21.44
CA TYR A 313 5.57 4.11 -21.45
C TYR A 313 5.92 2.85 -22.22
N LEU A 314 6.97 2.92 -23.02
CA LEU A 314 7.62 1.74 -23.57
C LEU A 314 8.55 1.17 -22.50
N VAL A 315 8.29 -0.08 -22.09
CA VAL A 315 9.09 -0.80 -21.10
C VAL A 315 9.68 -2.06 -21.74
N ALA A 316 10.93 -2.39 -21.40
CA ALA A 316 11.61 -3.58 -21.89
C ALA A 316 11.41 -4.76 -20.92
N ASN A 317 11.13 -5.95 -21.46
CA ASN A 317 11.03 -7.18 -20.68
C ASN A 317 12.42 -7.61 -20.20
N LYS A 318 12.59 -7.76 -18.90
CA LYS A 318 13.84 -8.25 -18.29
C LYS A 318 14.18 -9.69 -18.69
N PHE A 319 13.18 -10.48 -19.06
CA PHE A 319 13.35 -11.87 -19.47
C PHE A 319 13.48 -12.06 -20.99
N SER A 320 13.46 -10.98 -21.77
CA SER A 320 13.70 -11.03 -23.22
C SER A 320 14.99 -11.80 -23.55
N LYS A 321 15.00 -12.44 -24.73
CA LYS A 321 16.20 -13.13 -25.26
C LYS A 321 17.16 -12.17 -25.96
N ILE A 322 16.72 -10.95 -26.28
CA ILE A 322 17.51 -9.93 -26.96
C ILE A 322 18.45 -9.27 -25.95
N ASN A 323 19.65 -8.89 -26.40
CA ASN A 323 20.61 -8.18 -25.56
C ASN A 323 19.98 -6.87 -25.03
N PRO A 324 20.03 -6.60 -23.71
CA PRO A 324 19.54 -5.35 -23.12
C PRO A 324 20.03 -4.06 -23.77
N GLU A 325 21.26 -4.03 -24.28
CA GLU A 325 21.81 -2.87 -24.99
C GLU A 325 21.07 -2.63 -26.32
N LEU A 326 20.80 -3.70 -27.08
CA LEU A 326 19.99 -3.61 -28.30
C LEU A 326 18.54 -3.24 -27.99
N LEU A 327 17.98 -3.76 -26.90
CA LEU A 327 16.64 -3.36 -26.45
C LEU A 327 16.58 -1.87 -26.10
N ALA A 328 17.61 -1.34 -25.44
CA ALA A 328 17.68 0.09 -25.14
C ALA A 328 17.74 0.94 -26.42
N GLU A 329 18.53 0.51 -27.40
CA GLU A 329 18.67 1.21 -28.68
C GLU A 329 17.36 1.18 -29.50
N ILE A 330 16.70 0.03 -29.58
CA ILE A 330 15.38 -0.10 -30.21
C ILE A 330 14.37 0.79 -29.48
N ALA A 331 14.39 0.81 -28.14
CA ALA A 331 13.50 1.64 -27.37
C ALA A 331 13.69 3.14 -27.67
N LEU A 332 14.94 3.60 -27.80
CA LEU A 332 15.26 4.98 -28.18
C LEU A 332 14.75 5.30 -29.59
N ILE A 333 14.99 4.45 -30.59
CA ILE A 333 14.48 4.65 -31.95
C ILE A 333 12.96 4.76 -31.98
N LEU A 334 12.26 3.99 -31.14
CA LEU A 334 10.79 4.01 -31.08
C LEU A 334 10.22 5.16 -30.25
N THR A 335 11.03 5.85 -29.46
CA THR A 335 10.57 6.91 -28.56
C THR A 335 11.16 8.28 -28.86
N ASP A 336 12.11 8.36 -29.79
CA ASP A 336 12.73 9.60 -30.22
C ASP A 336 11.71 10.60 -30.79
N LYS A 337 12.19 11.82 -31.02
CA LYS A 337 11.38 12.93 -31.47
C LYS A 337 10.70 12.65 -32.82
N ASP A 338 11.45 12.06 -33.76
CA ASP A 338 10.94 11.71 -35.08
C ASP A 338 9.85 10.65 -35.01
N ALA A 339 10.01 9.64 -34.15
CA ALA A 339 9.06 8.56 -33.97
C ALA A 339 7.77 9.07 -33.33
N GLN A 340 7.86 10.02 -32.40
CA GLN A 340 6.69 10.66 -31.81
C GLN A 340 5.92 11.51 -32.82
N LEU A 341 6.63 12.31 -33.64
CA LEU A 341 6.01 13.07 -34.73
C LEU A 341 5.40 12.15 -35.80
N PHE A 342 6.08 11.04 -36.11
CA PHE A 342 5.57 10.02 -37.02
C PHE A 342 4.26 9.42 -36.50
N ARG A 343 4.19 9.02 -35.22
CA ARG A 343 2.95 8.51 -34.62
C ARG A 343 1.86 9.56 -34.57
N ALA A 344 2.20 10.81 -34.25
CA ALA A 344 1.24 11.90 -34.24
C ALA A 344 0.61 12.14 -35.61
N LYS A 345 1.42 12.15 -36.66
CA LYS A 345 0.96 12.36 -38.03
C LYS A 345 0.08 11.22 -38.55
N ASN A 346 0.48 9.97 -38.33
CA ASN A 346 -0.17 8.81 -38.95
C ASN A 346 -1.29 8.20 -38.10
N PHE A 347 -1.23 8.34 -36.78
CA PHE A 347 -2.14 7.68 -35.84
C PHE A 347 -2.87 8.65 -34.90
N GLY A 348 -2.58 9.95 -34.96
CA GLY A 348 -3.20 10.95 -34.08
C GLY A 348 -2.74 10.92 -32.63
N SER A 349 -1.62 10.24 -32.33
CA SER A 349 -1.01 10.27 -31.00
C SER A 349 -0.57 11.69 -30.65
N ILE A 350 -0.61 12.07 -29.37
CA ILE A 350 -0.05 13.35 -28.95
C ILE A 350 1.39 13.12 -28.46
N PRO A 351 2.38 13.88 -28.96
CA PRO A 351 3.75 13.80 -28.47
C PRO A 351 3.85 14.12 -26.98
N THR A 352 4.80 13.49 -26.33
CA THR A 352 5.15 13.67 -24.90
C THR A 352 6.14 14.82 -24.70
N PHE A 353 6.24 15.75 -25.66
CA PHE A 353 7.21 16.84 -25.65
C PHE A 353 6.95 17.82 -24.51
N ASP A 354 7.99 18.55 -24.10
CA ASP A 354 7.85 19.67 -23.18
C ASP A 354 7.27 20.90 -23.90
N PHE A 355 5.94 21.04 -23.86
CA PHE A 355 5.23 22.15 -24.51
C PHE A 355 5.59 23.53 -23.94
N SER A 356 6.25 23.61 -22.77
CA SER A 356 6.77 24.89 -22.26
C SER A 356 7.92 25.46 -23.10
N LYS A 357 8.53 24.64 -23.97
CA LYS A 357 9.64 25.02 -24.85
C LYS A 357 9.18 25.42 -26.26
N MET A 358 7.88 25.64 -26.49
CA MET A 358 7.29 25.98 -27.80
C MET A 358 8.00 27.14 -28.51
N ASP A 359 8.42 28.16 -27.77
CA ASP A 359 9.10 29.32 -28.36
C ASP A 359 10.52 29.01 -28.86
N THR A 360 11.13 27.92 -28.39
CA THR A 360 12.53 27.54 -28.67
C THR A 360 12.68 26.28 -29.50
N ASP A 361 11.63 25.47 -29.62
CA ASP A 361 11.65 24.18 -30.29
C ASP A 361 10.89 24.24 -31.64
N GLN A 362 11.63 24.17 -32.74
CA GLN A 362 11.07 24.28 -34.10
C GLN A 362 10.11 23.14 -34.44
N ASP A 363 10.36 21.92 -33.96
CA ASP A 363 9.50 20.77 -34.28
C ASP A 363 8.15 20.90 -33.55
N LEU A 364 8.18 21.46 -32.34
CA LEU A 364 6.97 21.75 -31.57
C LEU A 364 6.15 22.85 -32.23
N GLN A 365 6.79 23.89 -32.77
CA GLN A 365 6.13 24.93 -33.57
C GLN A 365 5.46 24.34 -34.80
N ASN A 366 6.16 23.49 -35.55
CA ASN A 366 5.62 22.83 -36.73
C ASN A 366 4.42 21.93 -36.35
N TYR A 367 4.53 21.15 -35.27
CA TYR A 367 3.44 20.32 -34.78
C TYR A 367 2.19 21.15 -34.43
N CYS A 368 2.36 22.29 -33.78
CA CYS A 368 1.25 23.17 -33.42
C CYS A 368 0.66 23.95 -34.60
N GLN A 369 1.43 24.20 -35.66
CA GLN A 369 0.90 24.72 -36.92
C GLN A 369 -0.02 23.71 -37.59
N ASP A 370 0.34 22.42 -37.55
CA ASP A 370 -0.46 21.33 -38.12
C ASP A 370 -1.66 20.95 -37.22
N ASN A 371 -1.59 21.23 -35.91
CA ASN A 371 -2.62 20.85 -34.93
C ASN A 371 -3.00 22.03 -33.99
N PRO A 372 -3.51 23.14 -34.54
CA PRO A 372 -3.70 24.38 -33.77
C PRO A 372 -4.72 24.25 -32.63
N ILE A 373 -5.81 23.51 -32.85
CA ILE A 373 -6.86 23.30 -31.85
C ILE A 373 -6.31 22.53 -30.64
N LEU A 374 -5.55 21.44 -30.88
CA LEU A 374 -4.95 20.64 -29.82
C LEU A 374 -3.96 21.47 -28.99
N CYS A 375 -3.08 22.24 -29.64
CA CYS A 375 -2.12 23.08 -28.92
C CYS A 375 -2.82 24.19 -28.11
N GLN A 376 -3.85 24.83 -28.66
CA GLN A 376 -4.63 25.84 -27.94
C GLN A 376 -5.31 25.25 -26.69
N VAL A 377 -5.83 24.03 -26.81
CA VAL A 377 -6.46 23.32 -25.70
C VAL A 377 -5.42 22.93 -24.65
N MET A 378 -4.28 22.39 -25.06
CA MET A 378 -3.20 22.01 -24.15
C MET A 378 -2.64 23.20 -23.36
N GLU A 379 -2.58 24.39 -23.96
CA GLU A 379 -2.14 25.62 -23.29
C GLU A 379 -3.09 26.05 -22.16
N LYS A 380 -4.40 25.93 -22.37
CA LYS A 380 -5.44 26.34 -21.40
C LYS A 380 -5.74 25.29 -20.32
N MET A 381 -5.30 24.06 -20.56
CA MET A 381 -5.69 22.91 -19.77
C MET A 381 -5.05 22.87 -18.38
N LYS A 382 -5.88 22.65 -17.37
CA LYS A 382 -5.47 22.35 -15.99
C LYS A 382 -5.36 20.83 -15.84
N LYS A 383 -4.13 20.32 -15.95
CA LYS A 383 -3.79 18.89 -15.91
C LYS A 383 -4.11 18.28 -14.55
N LEU A 384 -4.86 17.18 -14.53
CA LEU A 384 -5.08 16.34 -13.35
C LEU A 384 -4.28 15.05 -13.47
N TYR A 385 -3.23 14.94 -12.66
CA TYR A 385 -2.40 13.74 -12.57
C TYR A 385 -2.98 12.79 -11.53
N ILE A 386 -3.78 11.81 -11.97
CA ILE A 386 -4.53 10.91 -11.08
C ILE A 386 -3.62 10.24 -10.05
N ARG A 387 -2.45 9.74 -10.46
CA ARG A 387 -1.51 9.06 -9.56
C ARG A 387 -0.96 9.97 -8.45
N ASP A 388 -0.77 11.25 -8.74
CA ASP A 388 -0.23 12.20 -7.77
C ASP A 388 -1.27 12.62 -6.73
N ILE A 389 -2.55 12.64 -7.12
CA ILE A 389 -3.64 12.85 -6.16
C ILE A 389 -3.53 11.74 -5.12
N PHE A 390 -3.53 10.48 -5.53
CA PHE A 390 -3.46 9.33 -4.64
C PHE A 390 -2.06 9.00 -4.08
N LYS A 391 -1.16 9.98 -3.97
CA LYS A 391 0.19 9.80 -3.45
C LYS A 391 0.30 10.31 -2.01
N SER A 392 0.45 9.38 -1.05
CA SER A 392 0.73 9.70 0.35
C SER A 392 1.48 8.56 1.04
N ASP A 393 2.23 8.86 2.09
CA ASP A 393 2.93 7.88 2.92
C ASP A 393 1.97 6.93 3.66
N THR A 394 0.71 7.32 3.85
CA THR A 394 -0.30 6.50 4.54
C THR A 394 -1.31 5.84 3.61
N MET A 395 -1.25 6.13 2.30
CA MET A 395 -2.16 5.53 1.34
C MET A 395 -1.74 4.11 0.98
N VAL A 396 -2.73 3.27 0.65
CA VAL A 396 -2.51 1.98 0.01
C VAL A 396 -1.81 2.17 -1.34
N PRO A 397 -1.10 1.14 -1.87
CA PRO A 397 -0.57 1.21 -3.22
C PRO A 397 -1.62 1.63 -4.23
N PHE A 398 -1.21 2.40 -5.24
CA PHE A 398 -2.11 2.83 -6.32
C PHE A 398 -2.74 1.65 -7.06
N PHE A 399 -2.09 0.49 -7.04
CA PHE A 399 -2.65 -0.80 -7.44
C PHE A 399 -4.03 -1.08 -6.83
N GLU A 400 -4.18 -0.95 -5.50
CA GLU A 400 -5.46 -1.18 -4.82
C GLU A 400 -6.50 -0.14 -5.20
N ILE A 401 -6.06 1.08 -5.51
CA ILE A 401 -6.95 2.20 -5.88
C ILE A 401 -7.57 1.93 -7.25
N LEU A 402 -6.75 1.53 -8.23
CA LEU A 402 -7.23 1.11 -9.56
C LEU A 402 -8.12 -0.12 -9.49
N TYR A 403 -7.78 -1.05 -8.60
CA TYR A 403 -8.52 -2.29 -8.42
C TYR A 403 -9.89 -2.06 -7.74
N LEU A 404 -9.94 -1.27 -6.67
CA LEU A 404 -11.13 -1.14 -5.83
C LEU A 404 -12.02 0.04 -6.23
N ILE A 405 -11.47 1.24 -6.36
CA ILE A 405 -12.26 2.46 -6.36
C ILE A 405 -13.27 2.53 -7.51
N PRO A 406 -12.90 2.25 -8.78
CA PRO A 406 -13.86 2.25 -9.88
C PRO A 406 -15.02 1.28 -9.64
N ILE A 407 -14.74 0.04 -9.22
CA ILE A 407 -15.78 -0.95 -8.91
C ILE A 407 -16.67 -0.49 -7.76
N ARG A 408 -16.11 0.15 -6.74
CA ARG A 408 -16.90 0.65 -5.61
C ARG A 408 -17.84 1.78 -6.02
N PHE A 409 -17.40 2.70 -6.88
CA PHE A 409 -18.29 3.73 -7.45
C PHE A 409 -19.36 3.11 -8.35
N LYS A 410 -18.99 2.18 -9.23
CA LYS A 410 -19.91 1.46 -10.10
C LYS A 410 -20.99 0.72 -9.29
N ASN A 411 -20.58 0.01 -8.24
CA ASN A 411 -21.50 -0.64 -7.30
C ASN A 411 -22.40 0.37 -6.59
N TYR A 412 -21.85 1.49 -6.11
CA TYR A 412 -22.64 2.56 -5.48
C TYR A 412 -23.71 3.12 -6.43
N PHE A 413 -23.40 3.34 -7.70
CA PHE A 413 -24.40 3.78 -8.68
C PHE A 413 -25.53 2.76 -8.83
N ILE A 414 -25.20 1.47 -8.83
CA ILE A 414 -26.15 0.35 -9.00
C ILE A 414 -26.99 0.10 -7.73
N THR A 415 -26.37 0.01 -6.57
CA THR A 415 -27.01 -0.42 -5.31
C THR A 415 -27.41 0.73 -4.39
N ASN A 416 -26.85 1.93 -4.58
CA ASN A 416 -26.98 3.08 -3.70
C ASN A 416 -26.47 2.84 -2.26
N ASP A 417 -25.50 1.93 -2.09
CA ASP A 417 -24.89 1.64 -0.79
C ASP A 417 -23.80 2.67 -0.44
N LEU A 418 -24.24 3.74 0.25
CA LEU A 418 -23.39 4.86 0.64
C LEU A 418 -22.33 4.46 1.68
N ASP A 419 -22.69 3.62 2.63
CA ASP A 419 -21.80 3.24 3.73
C ASP A 419 -20.64 2.41 3.19
N TYR A 420 -20.91 1.55 2.20
CA TYR A 420 -19.88 0.72 1.58
C TYR A 420 -18.84 1.51 0.77
N ILE A 421 -19.25 2.49 -0.03
CA ILE A 421 -18.29 3.35 -0.77
C ILE A 421 -17.48 4.21 0.19
N LYS A 422 -18.10 4.78 1.23
CA LYS A 422 -17.40 5.56 2.27
C LYS A 422 -16.39 4.71 3.02
N PHE A 423 -16.76 3.51 3.42
CA PHE A 423 -15.86 2.57 4.08
C PHE A 423 -14.68 2.22 3.18
N SER A 424 -14.94 1.95 1.89
CA SER A 424 -13.90 1.62 0.92
C SER A 424 -12.89 2.75 0.74
N LEU A 425 -13.36 3.99 0.56
CA LEU A 425 -12.48 5.16 0.45
C LEU A 425 -11.76 5.47 1.76
N THR A 426 -12.39 5.24 2.92
CA THR A 426 -11.72 5.38 4.23
C THR A 426 -10.51 4.45 4.31
N ASN A 427 -10.66 3.18 3.92
CA ASN A 427 -9.57 2.20 3.98
C ASN A 427 -8.43 2.46 2.98
N VAL A 428 -8.63 3.32 1.98
CA VAL A 428 -7.56 3.70 1.04
C VAL A 428 -6.51 4.59 1.71
N TYR A 429 -6.89 5.44 2.67
CA TYR A 429 -5.98 6.43 3.24
C TYR A 429 -5.84 6.41 4.77
N LYS A 430 -6.76 5.76 5.48
CA LYS A 430 -6.75 5.63 6.94
C LYS A 430 -6.59 4.18 7.35
N PHE A 431 -5.69 3.96 8.30
CA PHE A 431 -5.64 2.70 9.02
C PHE A 431 -6.70 2.70 10.12
N ILE A 432 -7.20 1.50 10.43
CA ILE A 432 -8.11 1.28 11.55
C ILE A 432 -7.47 1.77 12.87
N THR A 433 -6.15 1.71 12.98
CA THR A 433 -5.35 2.20 14.12
C THR A 433 -5.21 3.71 14.20
N ASP A 434 -5.62 4.48 13.19
CA ASP A 434 -5.55 5.94 13.21
C ASP A 434 -6.68 6.57 14.04
N HIS A 435 -7.75 5.80 14.28
CA HIS A 435 -8.94 6.25 15.01
C HIS A 435 -9.16 5.49 16.32
N LEU A 436 -8.09 5.17 17.05
CA LEU A 436 -8.19 4.55 18.38
C LEU A 436 -8.84 5.47 19.45
N GLY A 437 -8.91 6.77 19.20
CA GLY A 437 -9.55 7.75 20.10
C GLY A 437 -9.05 7.65 21.55
N ILE A 438 -9.98 7.71 22.50
CA ILE A 438 -9.66 7.61 23.94
C ILE A 438 -9.02 6.27 24.32
N TYR A 439 -9.37 5.18 23.61
CA TYR A 439 -8.86 3.85 23.88
C TYR A 439 -7.37 3.71 23.52
N GLY A 440 -6.90 4.44 22.51
CA GLY A 440 -5.47 4.54 22.20
C GLY A 440 -4.68 5.19 23.35
N ILE A 441 -5.20 6.28 23.91
CA ILE A 441 -4.59 6.98 25.05
C ILE A 441 -4.59 6.08 26.30
N LEU A 442 -5.72 5.44 26.60
CA LEU A 442 -5.84 4.50 27.72
C LEU A 442 -4.88 3.32 27.58
N SER A 443 -4.68 2.81 26.37
CA SER A 443 -3.71 1.75 26.06
C SER A 443 -2.28 2.15 26.43
N ILE A 444 -1.87 3.38 26.06
CA ILE A 444 -0.55 3.92 26.39
C ILE A 444 -0.41 4.11 27.91
N LEU A 445 -1.46 4.62 28.58
CA LEU A 445 -1.48 4.84 30.03
C LEU A 445 -1.29 3.52 30.80
N VAL A 446 -2.08 2.49 30.47
CA VAL A 446 -2.00 1.17 31.14
C VAL A 446 -0.62 0.53 30.92
N SER A 447 -0.08 0.62 29.71
CA SER A 447 1.26 0.13 29.40
C SER A 447 2.33 0.87 30.22
N THR A 448 2.22 2.19 30.33
CA THR A 448 3.14 3.03 31.11
C THR A 448 3.11 2.67 32.60
N ILE A 449 1.92 2.51 33.19
CA ILE A 449 1.76 2.09 34.59
C ILE A 449 2.43 0.72 34.82
N THR A 450 2.23 -0.22 33.89
CA THR A 450 2.84 -1.57 33.98
C THR A 450 4.36 -1.50 33.92
N ILE A 451 4.93 -0.66 33.05
CA ILE A 451 6.38 -0.43 32.95
C ILE A 451 6.94 0.18 34.25
N LEU A 452 6.22 1.10 34.88
CA LEU A 452 6.62 1.66 36.19
C LEU A 452 6.69 0.57 37.27
N PHE A 453 5.71 -0.35 37.30
CA PHE A 453 5.76 -1.51 38.20
C PHE A 453 6.96 -2.43 37.91
N PHE A 454 7.31 -2.66 36.64
CA PHE A 454 8.47 -3.48 36.29
C PHE A 454 9.78 -2.81 36.70
N THR A 455 9.88 -1.50 36.54
CA THR A 455 11.02 -0.70 37.01
C THR A 455 11.16 -0.80 38.53
N PHE A 456 10.05 -0.76 39.27
CA PHE A 456 10.05 -1.00 40.71
C PHE A 456 10.56 -2.40 41.07
N TYR A 457 10.14 -3.45 40.36
CA TYR A 457 10.65 -4.80 40.59
C TYR A 457 12.15 -4.92 40.30
N ILE A 458 12.67 -4.27 39.25
CA ILE A 458 14.11 -4.21 38.96
C ILE A 458 14.85 -3.54 40.14
N TYR A 459 14.36 -2.38 40.61
CA TYR A 459 14.95 -1.67 41.75
C TYR A 459 14.99 -2.53 43.02
N MET A 460 13.88 -3.17 43.37
CA MET A 460 13.80 -4.06 44.54
C MET A 460 14.71 -5.28 44.39
N THR A 461 14.84 -5.83 43.18
CA THR A 461 15.76 -6.94 42.89
C THR A 461 17.21 -6.56 43.10
N ILE A 462 17.60 -5.33 42.72
CA ILE A 462 18.94 -4.78 42.97
C ILE A 462 19.16 -4.59 44.48
N LYS A 463 18.19 -4.02 45.19
CA LYS A 463 18.27 -3.80 46.65
C LYS A 463 18.41 -5.10 47.44
N LEU A 464 17.68 -6.15 47.04
CA LEU A 464 17.64 -7.45 47.72
C LEU A 464 18.62 -8.48 47.15
N LYS A 465 19.52 -8.10 46.24
CA LYS A 465 20.40 -9.01 45.49
C LYS A 465 21.26 -9.94 46.36
N ASN A 466 21.60 -9.51 47.57
CA ASN A 466 22.47 -10.25 48.49
C ASN A 466 21.69 -11.30 49.31
N HIS A 467 20.35 -11.24 49.34
CA HIS A 467 19.53 -12.17 50.13
C HIS A 467 19.58 -13.59 49.54
N PRO A 468 19.70 -14.67 50.35
CA PRO A 468 19.79 -16.05 49.87
C PRO A 468 18.72 -16.46 48.84
N TYR A 469 17.44 -16.18 49.14
CA TYR A 469 16.31 -16.43 48.22
C TYR A 469 16.42 -15.72 46.84
N MET A 470 17.12 -14.58 46.76
CA MET A 470 17.33 -13.84 45.51
C MET A 470 18.62 -14.26 44.81
N LYS A 471 19.67 -14.59 45.57
CA LYS A 471 20.99 -14.98 45.03
C LYS A 471 20.92 -16.26 44.19
N VAL A 472 20.07 -17.20 44.58
CA VAL A 472 19.84 -18.48 43.90
C VAL A 472 19.33 -18.29 42.47
N ILE A 473 18.44 -17.32 42.24
CA ILE A 473 17.78 -17.10 40.94
C ILE A 473 18.58 -16.19 39.99
N SER A 474 19.77 -15.76 40.40
CA SER A 474 20.64 -14.86 39.62
C SER A 474 19.98 -13.50 39.31
N PRO A 475 20.00 -12.55 40.26
CA PRO A 475 19.27 -11.27 40.15
C PRO A 475 19.54 -10.50 38.85
N ILE A 476 20.76 -10.58 38.31
CA ILE A 476 21.16 -9.91 37.06
C ILE A 476 20.38 -10.47 35.86
N PHE A 477 20.26 -11.79 35.73
CA PHE A 477 19.52 -12.41 34.63
C PHE A 477 18.02 -12.18 34.77
N CYS A 478 17.48 -12.19 35.99
CA CYS A 478 16.09 -11.79 36.24
C CYS A 478 15.83 -10.35 35.80
N ASN A 479 16.73 -9.41 36.09
CA ASN A 479 16.59 -8.03 35.63
C ASN A 479 16.61 -7.91 34.09
N PHE A 480 17.44 -8.70 33.39
CA PHE A 480 17.41 -8.74 31.93
C PHE A 480 16.09 -9.28 31.39
N ILE A 481 15.53 -10.32 31.99
CA ILE A 481 14.22 -10.85 31.59
C ILE A 481 13.14 -9.79 31.79
N VAL A 482 13.12 -9.10 32.93
CA VAL A 482 12.15 -8.02 33.19
C VAL A 482 12.34 -6.86 32.21
N LEU A 483 13.59 -6.49 31.88
CA LEU A 483 13.88 -5.49 30.85
C LEU A 483 13.38 -5.93 29.47
N GLY A 484 13.54 -7.20 29.12
CA GLY A 484 12.97 -7.77 27.90
C GLY A 484 11.44 -7.67 27.86
N CYS A 485 10.76 -7.95 28.98
CA CYS A 485 9.32 -7.74 29.11
C CYS A 485 8.91 -6.26 28.92
N ILE A 486 9.71 -5.31 29.42
CA ILE A 486 9.48 -3.87 29.19
C ILE A 486 9.56 -3.56 27.69
N LEU A 487 10.59 -4.06 27.00
CA LEU A 487 10.75 -3.83 25.55
C LEU A 487 9.63 -4.47 24.74
N ASN A 488 9.13 -5.64 25.14
CA ASN A 488 7.95 -6.27 24.52
C ASN A 488 6.66 -5.46 24.71
N LEU A 489 6.48 -4.80 25.85
CA LEU A 489 5.35 -3.87 26.03
C LEU A 489 5.50 -2.63 25.14
N ILE A 490 6.70 -2.07 25.05
CA ILE A 490 7.01 -0.92 24.18
C ILE A 490 6.77 -1.28 22.70
N LYS A 491 7.10 -2.51 22.28
CA LYS A 491 6.91 -3.00 20.90
C LYS A 491 5.49 -2.79 20.38
N VAL A 492 4.47 -2.83 21.24
CA VAL A 492 3.07 -2.66 20.79
C VAL A 492 2.80 -1.26 20.24
N LEU A 493 3.59 -0.26 20.63
CA LEU A 493 3.52 1.09 20.08
C LEU A 493 3.86 1.17 18.58
N LYS A 494 4.41 0.09 17.99
CA LYS A 494 4.66 0.01 16.55
C LYS A 494 3.38 0.10 15.70
N PHE A 495 2.24 -0.28 16.26
CA PHE A 495 0.94 -0.30 15.58
C PHE A 495 0.17 1.03 15.65
N ILE A 496 0.63 1.97 16.48
CA ILE A 496 0.00 3.29 16.63
C ILE A 496 0.69 4.26 15.66
N PRO A 497 0.02 5.26 15.07
CA PRO A 497 0.66 6.31 14.27
C PRO A 497 1.68 7.15 15.09
N PRO A 498 2.59 7.92 14.43
CA PRO A 498 2.79 8.01 12.98
C PRO A 498 3.53 6.79 12.43
N TYR A 499 3.29 6.45 11.16
CA TYR A 499 4.01 5.38 10.44
C TYR A 499 5.21 5.98 9.71
N SER A 500 6.35 5.28 9.74
CA SER A 500 7.52 5.69 8.97
C SER A 500 8.51 4.53 8.82
N LEU A 501 9.33 4.58 7.76
CA LEU A 501 10.40 3.61 7.55
C LEU A 501 11.37 3.55 8.73
N LEU A 502 11.72 4.70 9.30
CA LEU A 502 12.61 4.76 10.47
C LEU A 502 12.00 4.05 11.67
N LYS A 503 10.69 4.24 11.90
CA LYS A 503 9.97 3.60 13.00
C LYS A 503 10.01 2.09 12.87
N ILE A 504 9.68 1.52 11.70
CA ILE A 504 9.72 0.06 11.50
C ILE A 504 11.12 -0.49 11.79
N LYS A 505 12.15 0.15 11.23
CA LYS A 505 13.55 -0.25 11.40
C LYS A 505 13.97 -0.27 12.87
N LEU A 506 13.60 0.77 13.63
CA LEU A 506 13.87 0.87 15.06
C LEU A 506 13.10 -0.18 15.87
N PHE A 507 11.80 -0.38 15.58
CA PHE A 507 10.99 -1.38 16.26
C PHE A 507 11.45 -2.82 15.98
N LEU A 508 12.01 -3.12 14.81
CA LEU A 508 12.62 -4.43 14.52
C LEU A 508 13.82 -4.72 15.44
N ILE A 509 14.66 -3.71 15.68
CA ILE A 509 15.82 -3.83 16.58
C ILE A 509 15.33 -3.99 18.03
N ILE A 510 14.34 -3.18 18.46
CA ILE A 510 13.73 -3.30 19.79
C ILE A 510 13.10 -4.68 19.99
N ASP A 511 12.36 -5.20 19.00
CA ASP A 511 11.74 -6.51 19.06
C ASP A 511 12.78 -7.62 19.23
N THR A 512 13.86 -7.54 18.44
CA THR A 512 15.00 -8.46 18.55
C THR A 512 15.64 -8.39 19.93
N LEU A 513 15.87 -7.19 20.45
CA LEU A 513 16.50 -6.98 21.75
C LEU A 513 15.60 -7.49 22.88
N GLY A 514 14.30 -7.18 22.85
CA GLY A 514 13.31 -7.62 23.83
C GLY A 514 13.20 -9.14 23.88
N THR A 515 12.97 -9.77 22.73
CA THR A 515 12.90 -11.24 22.57
C THR A 515 14.15 -11.93 23.11
N ASN A 516 15.35 -11.45 22.75
CA ASN A 516 16.61 -12.05 23.17
C ASN A 516 16.94 -11.81 24.65
N LEU A 517 16.55 -10.66 25.22
CA LEU A 517 16.69 -10.36 26.66
C LEU A 517 15.75 -11.20 27.54
N ILE A 518 14.67 -11.73 26.99
CA ILE A 518 13.82 -12.72 27.69
C ILE A 518 14.46 -14.11 27.59
N TYR A 519 14.67 -14.63 26.37
CA TYR A 519 14.98 -16.05 26.20
C TYR A 519 16.41 -16.45 26.58
N ILE A 520 17.42 -15.66 26.20
CA ILE A 520 18.82 -16.05 26.41
C ILE A 520 19.19 -16.05 27.91
N PRO A 521 18.88 -14.99 28.70
CA PRO A 521 19.11 -15.01 30.14
C PRO A 521 18.32 -16.12 30.84
N MET A 522 17.12 -16.45 30.37
CA MET A 522 16.30 -17.49 30.97
C MET A 522 16.86 -18.89 30.72
N PHE A 523 17.33 -19.17 29.51
CA PHE A 523 18.07 -20.40 29.20
C PHE A 523 19.32 -20.53 30.06
N ALA A 524 20.06 -19.43 30.26
CA ALA A 524 21.24 -19.39 31.10
C ALA A 524 20.93 -19.73 32.58
N VAL A 525 19.82 -19.23 33.12
CA VAL A 525 19.35 -19.56 34.48
C VAL A 525 18.91 -21.02 34.57
N ALA A 526 18.12 -21.52 33.61
CA ALA A 526 17.69 -22.92 33.58
C ALA A 526 18.88 -23.89 33.48
N TYR A 527 19.85 -23.59 32.61
CA TYR A 527 21.10 -24.35 32.48
C TYR A 527 21.92 -24.35 33.77
N ARG A 528 22.03 -23.18 34.43
CA ARG A 528 22.71 -23.07 35.73
C ARG A 528 22.04 -23.97 36.78
N ILE A 529 20.71 -23.96 36.87
CA ILE A 529 19.96 -24.79 37.83
C ILE A 529 20.11 -26.28 37.49
N TYR A 530 19.97 -26.67 36.22
CA TYR A 530 20.19 -28.03 35.75
C TYR A 530 21.57 -28.57 36.17
N ARG A 531 22.62 -27.76 36.01
CA ARG A 531 23.98 -28.15 36.41
C ARG A 531 24.08 -28.38 37.92
N ILE A 532 23.47 -27.50 38.74
CA ILE A 532 23.44 -27.65 40.21
C ILE A 532 22.82 -29.00 40.61
N TYR A 533 21.75 -29.45 39.94
CA TYR A 533 21.09 -30.71 40.26
C TYR A 533 21.82 -31.97 39.77
N LYS A 534 22.54 -31.89 38.65
CA LYS A 534 23.16 -33.06 38.02
C LYS A 534 24.53 -33.43 38.62
N THR A 535 25.32 -32.47 39.08
CA THR A 535 26.63 -32.75 39.70
C THR A 535 26.49 -32.97 41.21
N LYS A 536 26.48 -34.24 41.65
CA LYS A 536 26.59 -34.62 43.08
C LYS A 536 28.02 -34.56 43.63
N THR A 537 29.02 -34.16 42.84
CA THR A 537 30.44 -34.13 43.24
C THR A 537 30.95 -32.70 43.42
N LEU A 538 31.83 -32.56 44.42
CA LEU A 538 32.50 -31.39 45.01
C LEU A 538 33.23 -30.42 44.03
N ILE A 539 32.60 -29.99 42.94
CA ILE A 539 33.05 -28.87 42.12
C ILE A 539 31.92 -27.83 42.06
N VAL A 540 31.59 -27.31 43.26
CA VAL A 540 30.70 -26.16 43.47
C VAL A 540 31.39 -24.85 43.08
N TYR A 541 32.70 -24.86 42.90
CA TYR A 541 33.48 -23.71 42.46
C TYR A 541 33.65 -23.71 40.93
N THR A 542 33.27 -22.59 40.30
CA THR A 542 33.61 -22.18 38.92
C THR A 542 32.62 -22.44 37.77
N LEU A 543 31.32 -22.17 37.96
CA LEU A 543 30.61 -21.41 36.92
C LEU A 543 30.60 -19.94 37.37
N ASN A 544 31.68 -19.22 37.06
CA ASN A 544 31.78 -17.81 37.42
C ASN A 544 30.66 -17.06 36.69
N ASN A 545 29.76 -16.40 37.43
CA ASN A 545 28.65 -15.61 36.87
C ASN A 545 29.16 -14.64 35.78
N LYS A 546 30.40 -14.17 35.88
CA LYS A 546 31.07 -13.37 34.86
C LYS A 546 31.16 -14.08 33.50
N ARG A 547 31.50 -15.37 33.45
CA ARG A 547 31.62 -16.13 32.18
C ARG A 547 30.26 -16.37 31.53
N LEU A 548 29.26 -16.77 32.32
CA LEU A 548 27.89 -16.95 31.81
C LEU A 548 27.31 -15.62 31.30
N PHE A 549 27.58 -14.53 32.02
CA PHE A 549 27.20 -13.18 31.60
C PHE A 549 27.86 -12.76 30.28
N ILE A 550 29.17 -12.98 30.12
CA ILE A 550 29.90 -12.69 28.87
C ILE A 550 29.30 -13.48 27.70
N ILE A 551 29.00 -14.78 27.90
CA ILE A 551 28.38 -15.61 26.86
C ILE A 551 27.00 -15.07 26.47
N VAL A 552 26.12 -14.82 27.45
CA VAL A 552 24.77 -14.27 27.22
C VAL A 552 24.85 -12.95 26.45
N PHE A 553 25.70 -12.03 26.91
CA PHE A 553 25.88 -10.73 26.25
C PHE A 553 26.41 -10.88 24.82
N SER A 554 27.38 -11.76 24.59
CA SER A 554 27.95 -12.01 23.26
C SER A 554 26.92 -12.54 22.27
N VAL A 555 26.05 -13.47 22.70
CA VAL A 555 24.98 -14.02 21.85
C VAL A 555 23.93 -12.95 21.52
N ILE A 556 23.51 -12.15 22.50
CA ILE A 556 22.57 -11.04 22.27
C ILE A 556 23.19 -10.04 21.30
N PHE A 557 24.45 -9.67 21.49
CA PHE A 557 25.17 -8.75 20.62
C PHE A 557 25.24 -9.25 19.18
N LEU A 558 25.57 -10.52 18.97
CA LEU A 558 25.60 -11.12 17.64
C LEU A 558 24.22 -11.10 16.96
N ALA A 559 23.15 -11.42 17.71
CA ALA A 559 21.78 -11.39 17.18
C ALA A 559 21.33 -9.98 16.79
N VAL A 560 21.70 -8.96 17.57
CA VAL A 560 21.41 -7.56 17.26
C VAL A 560 22.23 -7.09 16.05
N LEU A 561 23.53 -7.44 15.98
CA LEU A 561 24.38 -7.10 14.84
C LEU A 561 23.83 -7.68 13.53
N TYR A 562 23.42 -8.94 13.55
CA TYR A 562 22.76 -9.58 12.41
C TYR A 562 21.52 -8.80 11.95
N ARG A 563 20.69 -8.34 12.89
CA ARG A 563 19.48 -7.56 12.58
C ARG A 563 19.80 -6.15 12.10
N ILE A 564 20.84 -5.51 12.61
CA ILE A 564 21.33 -4.22 12.11
C ILE A 564 21.76 -4.37 10.65
N ILE A 565 22.49 -5.44 10.29
CA ILE A 565 22.85 -5.71 8.90
C ILE A 565 21.58 -5.79 8.04
N ILE A 566 20.58 -6.58 8.45
CA ILE A 566 19.28 -6.66 7.74
C ILE A 566 18.63 -5.27 7.57
N VAL A 567 18.66 -4.43 8.61
CA VAL A 567 18.08 -3.07 8.58
C VAL A 567 18.71 -2.18 7.50
N PHE A 568 20.00 -2.39 7.22
CA PHE A 568 20.73 -1.64 6.20
C PHE A 568 20.70 -2.30 4.81
N THR A 569 20.55 -3.63 4.73
CA THR A 569 20.57 -4.34 3.45
C THR A 569 19.19 -4.55 2.82
N CYS A 570 18.13 -4.64 3.63
CA CYS A 570 16.78 -4.98 3.17
C CYS A 570 15.87 -3.75 3.12
N ARG A 571 14.90 -3.79 2.19
CA ARG A 571 13.80 -2.82 2.15
C ARG A 571 12.71 -3.20 3.16
N PHE A 572 12.03 -2.20 3.72
CA PHE A 572 11.03 -2.35 4.77
C PHE A 572 9.72 -1.72 4.37
N TYR A 573 8.63 -2.39 4.73
CA TYR A 573 7.27 -1.99 4.39
C TYR A 573 6.32 -2.42 5.51
N TYR A 574 5.15 -1.79 5.56
CA TYR A 574 4.03 -2.27 6.37
C TYR A 574 3.16 -3.19 5.51
N GLU A 575 2.93 -4.41 5.96
CA GLU A 575 2.00 -5.35 5.32
C GLU A 575 0.59 -5.19 5.92
N SER A 576 -0.43 -5.16 5.07
CA SER A 576 -1.82 -4.93 5.53
C SER A 576 -2.47 -6.14 6.21
N ILE A 577 -1.92 -7.37 6.10
CA ILE A 577 -2.46 -8.58 6.77
C ILE A 577 -1.31 -9.53 7.16
N GLY A 578 -1.31 -10.07 8.39
CA GLY A 578 -0.28 -11.03 8.85
C GLY A 578 -0.67 -12.51 8.74
N SER A 579 0.29 -13.40 8.42
CA SER A 579 0.17 -14.85 8.61
C SER A 579 1.49 -15.49 9.09
N PHE A 580 1.43 -16.34 10.13
CA PHE A 580 2.53 -17.26 10.52
C PHE A 580 1.96 -18.49 11.24
N ILE A 581 2.24 -19.69 10.72
CA ILE A 581 1.70 -20.99 11.20
C ILE A 581 2.78 -21.87 11.91
N ALA A 582 4.06 -21.54 11.80
CA ALA A 582 5.14 -22.46 12.19
C ALA A 582 5.39 -22.60 13.71
N LEU A 583 4.90 -21.69 14.56
CA LEU A 583 5.28 -21.63 15.97
C LEU A 583 4.45 -22.57 16.88
N ILE A 584 3.22 -22.89 16.49
CA ILE A 584 2.32 -23.79 17.24
C ILE A 584 2.90 -25.23 17.30
N PHE A 585 3.56 -25.67 16.23
CA PHE A 585 4.12 -27.02 16.13
C PHE A 585 5.32 -27.25 17.07
N MET A 586 6.17 -26.23 17.27
CA MET A 586 7.27 -26.31 18.25
C MET A 586 6.78 -26.28 19.71
N ILE A 587 5.66 -25.61 19.99
CA ILE A 587 5.11 -25.49 21.35
C ILE A 587 4.56 -26.84 21.84
N VAL A 588 3.86 -27.59 20.99
CA VAL A 588 3.33 -28.93 21.34
C VAL A 588 4.46 -29.93 21.58
N ALA A 589 5.52 -29.89 20.76
CA ALA A 589 6.68 -30.78 20.89
C ALA A 589 7.51 -30.50 22.15
N THR A 590 7.61 -29.25 22.59
CA THR A 590 8.43 -28.86 23.75
C THR A 590 7.71 -29.05 25.08
N GLY A 591 6.37 -28.90 25.11
CA GLY A 591 5.56 -29.06 26.32
C GLY A 591 5.54 -30.49 26.90
N SER A 592 5.64 -31.51 26.04
CA SER A 592 5.61 -32.93 26.44
C SER A 592 6.85 -33.35 27.25
N HIS A 593 8.00 -32.69 27.06
CA HIS A 593 9.26 -33.03 27.73
C HIS A 593 9.51 -32.30 29.06
N SER A 594 8.78 -31.21 29.37
CA SER A 594 9.07 -30.38 30.55
C SER A 594 8.48 -30.88 31.89
N LYS A 595 7.55 -31.85 31.87
CA LYS A 595 6.84 -32.35 33.07
C LYS A 595 7.72 -33.03 34.13
N LYS A 596 9.01 -33.29 33.86
CA LYS A 596 9.92 -34.02 34.77
C LYS A 596 10.79 -33.15 35.69
N PHE A 597 10.78 -31.82 35.54
CA PHE A 597 11.65 -30.94 36.33
C PHE A 597 10.81 -29.89 37.08
N GLY A 598 10.96 -29.80 38.40
CA GLY A 598 10.19 -28.94 39.32
C GLY A 598 10.36 -27.42 39.14
N ASP A 599 10.92 -26.96 38.03
CA ASP A 599 11.15 -25.55 37.68
C ASP A 599 10.11 -25.02 36.69
N ILE A 600 8.84 -25.34 36.98
CA ILE A 600 7.66 -24.99 36.17
C ILE A 600 7.58 -23.47 35.92
N CYS A 601 8.13 -22.63 36.82
CA CYS A 601 8.01 -21.16 36.74
C CYS A 601 8.72 -20.54 35.52
N TYR A 602 9.95 -20.95 35.18
CA TYR A 602 10.68 -20.33 34.05
C TYR A 602 10.11 -20.80 32.72
N THR A 603 9.91 -22.10 32.57
CA THR A 603 9.27 -22.69 31.39
C THR A 603 7.88 -22.11 31.16
N PHE A 604 7.09 -21.89 32.23
CA PHE A 604 5.80 -21.22 32.14
C PHE A 604 5.94 -19.79 31.61
N VAL A 605 6.89 -18.99 32.10
CA VAL A 605 7.12 -17.63 31.59
C VAL A 605 7.49 -17.63 30.10
N ILE A 606 8.34 -18.55 29.64
CA ILE A 606 8.68 -18.69 28.20
C ILE A 606 7.44 -18.96 27.37
N PHE A 607 6.60 -19.91 27.79
CA PHE A 607 5.42 -20.28 27.04
C PHE A 607 4.35 -19.17 27.09
N SER A 608 4.11 -18.59 28.26
CA SER A 608 3.13 -17.52 28.43
C SER A 608 3.49 -16.28 27.63
N THR A 609 4.77 -15.88 27.60
CA THR A 609 5.21 -14.71 26.80
C THR A 609 5.10 -14.98 25.30
N ASN A 610 5.54 -16.14 24.80
CA ASN A 610 5.37 -16.52 23.38
C ASN A 610 3.90 -16.58 22.94
N ILE A 611 3.06 -17.25 23.73
CA ILE A 611 1.63 -17.37 23.44
C ILE A 611 0.96 -16.01 23.49
N SER A 612 1.31 -15.18 24.49
CA SER A 612 0.82 -13.80 24.60
C SER A 612 1.18 -13.00 23.35
N ASP A 613 2.45 -12.96 22.96
CA ASP A 613 2.92 -12.18 21.83
C ASP A 613 2.25 -12.61 20.53
N TYR A 614 2.06 -13.92 20.34
CA TYR A 614 1.32 -14.47 19.21
C TYR A 614 -0.15 -14.05 19.22
N ILE A 615 -0.86 -14.24 20.34
CA ILE A 615 -2.28 -13.90 20.47
C ILE A 615 -2.49 -12.39 20.28
N VAL A 616 -1.67 -11.56 20.91
CA VAL A 616 -1.74 -10.09 20.80
C VAL A 616 -1.52 -9.65 19.37
N GLY A 617 -0.46 -10.14 18.72
CA GLY A 617 -0.22 -9.84 17.31
C GLY A 617 -1.36 -10.29 16.41
N ARG A 618 -1.96 -11.45 16.71
CA ARG A 618 -3.08 -11.98 15.92
C ARG A 618 -4.38 -11.20 16.14
N LEU A 619 -4.71 -10.86 17.38
CA LEU A 619 -5.89 -10.08 17.69
C LEU A 619 -5.80 -8.70 17.03
N ILE A 620 -4.69 -7.98 17.19
CA ILE A 620 -4.52 -6.65 16.57
C ILE A 620 -4.67 -6.71 15.04
N THR A 621 -4.21 -7.78 14.39
CA THR A 621 -4.23 -7.91 12.91
C THR A 621 -5.47 -8.56 12.32
N ARG A 622 -6.29 -9.29 13.10
CA ARG A 622 -7.48 -10.01 12.61
C ARG A 622 -8.81 -9.51 13.14
N LEU A 623 -8.81 -8.70 14.20
CA LEU A 623 -10.04 -8.08 14.65
C LEU A 623 -10.53 -7.17 13.53
N ASP A 624 -11.74 -7.45 13.04
CA ASP A 624 -12.37 -6.65 12.00
C ASP A 624 -12.41 -5.18 12.43
N GLY A 625 -12.11 -4.29 11.50
CA GLY A 625 -12.05 -2.84 11.68
C GLY A 625 -13.39 -2.15 11.90
N GLY A 626 -14.39 -2.88 12.39
CA GLY A 626 -15.68 -2.28 12.75
C GLY A 626 -15.55 -1.28 13.91
N ASP A 627 -16.64 -0.59 14.24
CA ASP A 627 -16.67 0.52 15.21
C ASP A 627 -16.10 0.18 16.60
N ASN A 628 -16.09 -1.11 16.98
CA ASN A 628 -15.58 -1.59 18.26
C ASN A 628 -14.08 -1.92 18.26
N TYR A 629 -13.38 -1.78 17.13
CA TYR A 629 -11.94 -2.07 17.04
C TYR A 629 -11.10 -1.33 18.10
N PRO A 630 -11.31 -0.02 18.37
CA PRO A 630 -10.56 0.69 19.42
C PRO A 630 -10.69 0.04 20.80
N LEU A 631 -11.89 -0.43 21.16
CA LEU A 631 -12.14 -1.14 22.41
C LEU A 631 -11.41 -2.49 22.43
N PHE A 632 -11.49 -3.27 21.35
CA PHE A 632 -10.81 -4.56 21.28
C PHE A 632 -9.28 -4.43 21.28
N PHE A 633 -8.74 -3.39 20.64
CA PHE A 633 -7.34 -3.02 20.74
C PHE A 633 -6.95 -2.79 22.20
N PHE A 634 -7.69 -1.94 22.92
CA PHE A 634 -7.45 -1.66 24.34
C PHE A 634 -7.53 -2.91 25.22
N ILE A 635 -8.53 -3.76 25.03
CA ILE A 635 -8.65 -5.04 25.75
C ILE A 635 -7.44 -5.93 25.48
N THR A 636 -6.96 -5.96 24.24
CA THR A 636 -5.77 -6.73 23.86
C THR A 636 -4.51 -6.20 24.57
N ILE A 637 -4.39 -4.87 24.74
CA ILE A 637 -3.30 -4.25 25.51
C ILE A 637 -3.38 -4.60 26.99
N ILE A 638 -4.57 -4.54 27.60
CA ILE A 638 -4.78 -4.96 28.99
C ILE A 638 -4.37 -6.42 29.16
N PHE A 639 -4.81 -7.29 28.26
CA PHE A 639 -4.47 -8.71 28.27
C PHE A 639 -2.95 -8.92 28.21
N SER A 640 -2.26 -8.22 27.30
CA SER A 640 -0.79 -8.26 27.20
C SER A 640 -0.12 -7.80 28.50
N CYS A 641 -0.57 -6.68 29.07
CA CYS A 641 -0.02 -6.12 30.31
C CYS A 641 -0.22 -7.09 31.50
N LEU A 642 -1.41 -7.67 31.63
CA LEU A 642 -1.73 -8.63 32.69
C LEU A 642 -0.88 -9.90 32.58
N LEU A 643 -0.71 -10.45 31.38
CA LEU A 643 0.12 -11.64 31.18
C LEU A 643 1.59 -11.37 31.50
N HIS A 644 2.14 -10.25 31.04
CA HIS A 644 3.51 -9.87 31.38
C HIS A 644 3.66 -9.60 32.88
N PHE A 645 2.65 -9.00 33.53
CA PHE A 645 2.64 -8.79 34.97
C PHE A 645 2.66 -10.10 35.75
N ILE A 646 1.82 -11.07 35.37
CA ILE A 646 1.80 -12.42 35.96
C ILE A 646 3.16 -13.10 35.77
N CYS A 647 3.78 -12.95 34.60
CA CYS A 647 5.10 -13.50 34.31
C CYS A 647 6.18 -12.91 35.24
N VAL A 648 6.27 -11.59 35.34
CA VAL A 648 7.26 -10.90 36.20
C VAL A 648 6.99 -11.18 37.68
N TYR A 649 5.71 -11.21 38.09
CA TYR A 649 5.33 -11.56 39.45
C TYR A 649 5.73 -13.00 39.81
N THR A 650 5.48 -13.95 38.92
CA THR A 650 5.86 -15.36 39.12
C THR A 650 7.38 -15.53 39.16
N LEU A 651 8.10 -14.82 38.30
CA LEU A 651 9.56 -14.86 38.19
C LEU A 651 10.24 -14.31 39.46
N VAL A 652 9.86 -13.11 39.90
CA VAL A 652 10.57 -12.37 40.96
C VAL A 652 9.63 -11.77 42.01
N GLY A 653 8.46 -11.28 41.62
CA GLY A 653 7.57 -10.54 42.52
C GLY A 653 7.08 -11.34 43.73
N SER A 654 6.77 -12.63 43.55
CA SER A 654 6.34 -13.54 44.63
C SER A 654 7.40 -13.66 45.75
N ARG A 655 8.68 -13.70 45.37
CA ARG A 655 9.81 -13.77 46.30
C ARG A 655 10.07 -12.44 46.99
N ILE A 656 10.01 -11.33 46.25
CA ILE A 656 10.14 -9.98 46.82
C ILE A 656 9.04 -9.75 47.87
N LEU A 657 7.79 -10.11 47.56
CA LEU A 657 6.66 -9.97 48.48
C LEU A 657 6.84 -10.82 49.74
N LEU A 658 7.34 -12.05 49.60
CA LEU A 658 7.67 -12.92 50.73
C LEU A 658 8.73 -12.29 51.63
N LEU A 659 9.80 -11.71 51.05
CA LEU A 659 10.85 -11.03 51.81
C LEU A 659 10.34 -9.77 52.51
N MET A 660 9.49 -8.98 51.84
CA MET A 660 8.87 -7.80 52.43
C MET A 660 7.96 -8.15 53.62
N ARG A 661 7.19 -9.23 53.51
CA ARG A 661 6.33 -9.71 54.61
C ARG A 661 7.13 -10.38 55.73
N GLY A 662 8.17 -11.15 55.39
CA GLY A 662 9.02 -11.88 56.31
C GLY A 662 9.98 -10.99 57.11
N SER A 663 10.37 -9.83 56.57
CA SER A 663 11.22 -8.86 57.26
C SER A 663 10.65 -8.35 58.58
N ARG A 664 9.33 -8.47 58.83
CA ARG A 664 8.72 -8.14 60.13
C ARG A 664 8.90 -9.21 61.20
N ASN A 665 9.17 -10.46 60.82
CA ASN A 665 9.27 -11.60 61.75
C ASN A 665 10.71 -12.10 61.95
N TYR A 666 11.62 -11.80 61.01
CA TYR A 666 13.01 -12.23 61.09
C TYR A 666 13.90 -11.36 62.00
N SER A 667 13.42 -10.20 62.46
CA SER A 667 14.15 -9.37 63.43
C SER A 667 14.22 -9.98 64.84
N ASN A 668 13.51 -11.07 65.11
CA ASN A 668 13.45 -11.69 66.45
C ASN A 668 14.10 -13.10 66.53
N SER A 669 14.72 -13.62 65.47
CA SER A 669 15.41 -14.91 65.52
C SER A 669 16.84 -14.80 65.01
N SER A 670 17.72 -14.29 65.85
CA SER A 670 19.16 -14.50 65.74
C SER A 670 19.47 -15.94 66.13
N THR A 671 19.27 -16.88 65.21
CA THR A 671 19.89 -18.21 65.30
C THR A 671 20.63 -18.48 64.00
N THR A 672 21.96 -18.45 64.13
CA THR A 672 22.95 -18.86 63.15
C THR A 672 22.73 -20.32 62.76
N ASN A 673 22.03 -20.57 61.66
CA ASN A 673 22.01 -21.87 61.01
C ASN A 673 22.92 -21.85 59.78
N ASP A 674 24.07 -22.50 59.95
CA ASP A 674 25.11 -22.73 58.96
C ASP A 674 24.71 -23.95 58.10
N SER A 675 23.60 -23.86 57.36
CA SER A 675 23.21 -24.93 56.41
C SER A 675 23.71 -24.58 55.01
N SER A 676 24.77 -25.29 54.59
CA SER A 676 25.38 -25.25 53.26
C SER A 676 24.47 -25.80 52.14
N ASP A 677 23.20 -26.08 52.41
CA ASP A 677 22.28 -26.71 51.48
C ASP A 677 21.43 -25.67 50.74
N ALA A 678 21.99 -25.15 49.64
CA ALA A 678 21.32 -24.20 48.76
C ALA A 678 19.99 -24.73 48.18
N THR A 679 19.73 -26.05 48.23
CA THR A 679 18.50 -26.65 47.72
C THR A 679 17.25 -26.27 48.53
N GLN A 680 17.41 -25.93 49.82
CA GLN A 680 16.31 -25.47 50.68
C GLN A 680 15.72 -24.12 50.25
N TYR A 681 16.48 -23.33 49.48
CA TYR A 681 16.09 -22.00 49.01
C TYR A 681 15.60 -21.99 47.55
N ILE A 682 15.72 -23.12 46.83
CA ILE A 682 15.32 -23.26 45.41
C ILE A 682 13.82 -23.58 45.28
N ALA A 683 13.29 -24.45 46.13
CA ALA A 683 11.89 -24.87 46.06
C ALA A 683 10.99 -24.01 46.97
N LEU A 684 10.07 -23.24 46.38
CA LEU A 684 8.81 -22.93 47.06
C LEU A 684 8.08 -24.27 47.19
N ARG A 685 8.29 -25.03 48.27
CA ARG A 685 7.50 -26.22 48.56
C ARG A 685 6.02 -25.80 48.52
N PRO A 686 5.17 -26.37 47.64
CA PRO A 686 3.75 -26.01 47.57
C PRO A 686 2.99 -26.31 48.87
N GLY A 687 3.62 -27.04 49.80
CA GLY A 687 2.98 -27.62 50.98
C GLY A 687 2.78 -26.72 52.19
N ILE A 688 3.11 -25.42 52.19
CA ILE A 688 2.91 -24.59 53.40
C ILE A 688 2.25 -23.24 53.06
N ARG A 689 0.94 -23.17 53.39
CA ARG A 689 0.08 -21.98 53.64
C ARG A 689 -0.75 -21.32 52.54
N ILE A 690 -0.58 -21.55 51.24
CA ILE A 690 -1.52 -20.92 50.27
C ILE A 690 -2.94 -21.52 50.40
N MET A 691 -3.02 -22.83 50.62
CA MET A 691 -4.31 -23.50 50.87
C MET A 691 -4.90 -23.17 52.26
N SER A 692 -4.09 -22.76 53.24
CA SER A 692 -4.61 -22.31 54.56
C SER A 692 -5.09 -20.86 54.54
N ILE A 693 -4.59 -20.02 53.61
CA ILE A 693 -5.08 -18.66 53.40
C ILE A 693 -6.43 -18.72 52.66
N ILE A 694 -6.57 -19.58 51.65
CA ILE A 694 -7.85 -19.81 50.97
C ILE A 694 -8.87 -20.49 51.91
N LYS A 695 -8.45 -21.47 52.74
CA LYS A 695 -9.31 -22.02 53.80
C LYS A 695 -9.68 -21.01 54.89
N ARG A 696 -8.83 -20.02 55.20
CA ARG A 696 -9.17 -18.96 56.16
C ARG A 696 -10.19 -17.97 55.61
N PHE A 697 -10.23 -17.77 54.30
CA PHE A 697 -11.30 -16.99 53.65
C PHE A 697 -12.60 -17.80 53.49
N SER A 698 -12.54 -19.13 53.39
CA SER A 698 -13.74 -19.98 53.34
C SER A 698 -14.39 -20.27 54.70
N ILE A 699 -13.86 -19.76 55.81
CA ILE A 699 -14.42 -19.94 57.17
C ILE A 699 -15.20 -18.68 57.64
N PHE A 700 -15.31 -17.64 56.81
CA PHE A 700 -16.07 -16.42 57.17
C PHE A 700 -17.50 -16.37 56.61
N ASN A 701 -18.05 -17.48 56.12
CA ASN A 701 -19.48 -17.59 55.83
C ASN A 701 -20.00 -18.92 56.38
N ILE A 702 -20.78 -18.80 57.45
CA ILE A 702 -21.84 -19.66 58.00
C ILE A 702 -21.69 -19.65 59.53
N GLU A 703 -22.36 -18.68 60.16
CA GLU A 703 -23.15 -18.89 61.38
C GLU A 703 -24.11 -17.70 61.55
N LYS A 704 -25.40 -18.01 61.32
CA LYS A 704 -26.65 -17.26 61.57
C LYS A 704 -26.72 -15.75 61.33
#